data_AF-A0A024GM96-F1
#
_entry.id   AF-A0A024GM96-F1
#
_cell.length_a   1.000
_cell.length_b   1.000
_cell.length_c   1.000
_cell.angle_alpha   90.00
_cell.angle_beta   90.00
_cell.angle_gamma   90.00
#
_symmetry.space_group_name_H-M   'P 1'
#
loop_
_entity.id
_entity.type
_entity.pdbx_description
1 polymer ?
#
loop_
_entity_poly.entity_id
_entity_poly.type
_entity_poly.pdbx_seq_one_letter_code
_entity_poly.pdbx_strand_id
1 'polypeptide(L)'
;MPGKLTRIALVSSDKCKPKKCRQECKKSCPVVRMGNLCIEVNPKSKVAFISEDLCIGCGICVKKCPFEAINIINLPKDLESNTTHRYGPNTFKLHRLPMPRPGQVLGLVGTNGIGKSTALRILAGKLKPNLGNFISPPEWQEILTHFRGSELQNYFTRILEDNLKAIIKPQYVDNIPKAVQGTVKSMLMDKCEKEDKLQHFLKELDLVHVQNREIENLSGGELQRFAIGVVAVQKADIYMFDEPSSYLDVRQRLKAALVIRSMLEVDPKAYVVCVEHDLSVLDYLSDFICVLYGTPSAYGVVTMPFSVREGINIFLAGFIPTENLRFRQEELTFKVAQTADEFSANDGEAANTFNYPAMTKTLISQKKETKFVLHVDPGDFTNSEIICMLGENGTGKTTFIRMLAGQIKSDEMEQAEKENDSDKMDACALRYDSSTVSYKPQKIAPKFQGTVRELLHRRIREAIVNPQFATDVTKPLNIDNIIDQAVPHLSGGELQRVAIVLCLGKPADIYLIDEPSAYLDSEQRIVAAKVIKRFILHAKKTAFVVEHDFIMATYLADRVVVYDGQPGVNCTARTPQSLLSGMNSFLKQLEITFRRDPTNFRPRINKSQSVKDVEQKSSVSRSQSTMENMKIEMELVNKVRVFCCFADTSTQDGINKVIAYIRENQFRIDILINIASLSEISSFVQLRREDAQKWTQATLAATVHLTHAFLPMMIRRKKGSILNVTSMKVAGPIPGRSLESALHAAIDMLTQAINYDLRNTGVVVSSYYPGPLFRSFEKEGSLSHAYDIKDIAKRGLEEMYNGNEGASDSTWSRLVICSLQSFIPTRVRLGILSGLQTWLYGL
;
A
#
# COMPACT_ATOMS: atom_id res chain seq x y z
N MET A 1 -42.82 18.04 19.78
CA MET A 1 -43.02 17.42 18.45
C MET A 1 -41.92 16.39 18.25
N PRO A 2 -42.21 15.11 17.99
CA PRO A 2 -41.17 14.13 17.73
C PRO A 2 -40.43 14.51 16.43
N GLY A 3 -39.11 14.60 16.52
CA GLY A 3 -38.23 15.08 15.45
C GLY A 3 -38.32 14.24 14.19
N LYS A 4 -38.43 14.90 13.03
CA LYS A 4 -38.53 14.24 11.72
C LYS A 4 -37.16 13.68 11.35
N LEU A 5 -36.99 12.36 11.41
CA LEU A 5 -35.83 11.64 10.87
C LEU A 5 -35.67 11.99 9.38
N THR A 6 -34.51 12.53 8.99
CA THR A 6 -34.13 12.59 7.57
C THR A 6 -33.72 11.17 7.15
N ARG A 7 -34.20 10.68 6.02
CA ARG A 7 -33.99 9.29 5.58
C ARG A 7 -33.64 9.30 4.10
N ILE A 8 -32.55 8.64 3.72
CA ILE A 8 -32.06 8.55 2.34
C ILE A 8 -32.60 7.26 1.72
N ALA A 9 -33.06 7.30 0.47
CA ALA A 9 -33.46 6.10 -0.26
C ALA A 9 -32.37 5.69 -1.24
N LEU A 10 -31.77 4.52 -1.05
CA LEU A 10 -30.84 3.89 -1.98
C LEU A 10 -31.58 2.96 -2.95
N VAL A 11 -31.13 2.94 -4.21
CA VAL A 11 -31.64 2.02 -5.23
C VAL A 11 -30.50 1.13 -5.71
N SER A 12 -30.64 -0.20 -5.53
CA SER A 12 -29.70 -1.21 -6.03
C SER A 12 -29.84 -1.34 -7.55
N SER A 13 -28.76 -1.05 -8.28
CA SER A 13 -28.69 -1.14 -9.75
C SER A 13 -28.98 -2.54 -10.28
N ASP A 14 -28.57 -3.58 -9.54
CA ASP A 14 -28.62 -4.97 -10.01
C ASP A 14 -30.04 -5.55 -9.92
N LYS A 15 -30.78 -5.12 -8.90
CA LYS A 15 -32.15 -5.54 -8.63
C LYS A 15 -33.18 -4.64 -9.34
N CYS A 16 -32.86 -3.38 -9.59
CA CYS A 16 -33.80 -2.42 -10.16
C CYS A 16 -34.07 -2.74 -11.63
N LYS A 17 -35.32 -3.11 -11.97
CA LYS A 17 -35.76 -3.37 -13.35
C LYS A 17 -36.97 -2.52 -13.72
N PRO A 18 -36.79 -1.21 -14.05
CA PRO A 18 -37.88 -0.27 -14.36
C PRO A 18 -38.86 -0.73 -15.45
N LYS A 19 -38.37 -1.48 -16.45
CA LYS A 19 -39.19 -2.04 -17.53
C LYS A 19 -40.15 -3.14 -17.06
N LYS A 20 -39.78 -3.91 -16.02
CA LYS A 20 -40.56 -5.06 -15.52
C LYS A 20 -41.38 -4.73 -14.27
N CYS A 21 -41.06 -3.65 -13.55
CA CYS A 21 -41.70 -3.31 -12.26
C CYS A 21 -42.92 -2.39 -12.37
N ARG A 22 -43.36 -1.99 -13.58
CA ARG A 22 -44.43 -1.00 -13.83
C ARG A 22 -44.26 0.34 -13.08
N GLN A 23 -43.03 0.65 -12.64
CA GLN A 23 -42.67 1.82 -11.84
C GLN A 23 -43.54 2.02 -10.58
N GLU A 24 -43.86 0.95 -9.86
CA GLU A 24 -44.69 1.01 -8.65
C GLU A 24 -44.13 1.94 -7.56
N CYS A 25 -42.80 2.11 -7.50
CA CYS A 25 -42.15 3.05 -6.59
C CYS A 25 -42.60 4.51 -6.83
N LYS A 26 -42.72 4.95 -8.09
CA LYS A 26 -43.19 6.30 -8.45
C LYS A 26 -44.68 6.47 -8.17
N LYS A 27 -45.50 5.48 -8.55
CA LYS A 27 -46.97 5.51 -8.36
C LYS A 27 -47.40 5.51 -6.90
N SER A 28 -46.64 4.84 -6.04
CA SER A 28 -46.96 4.67 -4.62
C SER A 28 -46.33 5.73 -3.72
N CYS A 29 -45.44 6.60 -4.24
CA CYS A 29 -44.78 7.62 -3.43
C CYS A 29 -45.74 8.77 -3.09
N PRO A 30 -45.97 9.10 -1.81
CA PRO A 30 -46.88 10.17 -1.40
C PRO A 30 -46.37 11.55 -1.86
N VAL A 31 -45.05 11.77 -1.87
CA VAL A 31 -44.45 13.04 -2.30
C VAL A 31 -44.67 13.29 -3.79
N VAL A 32 -44.60 12.23 -4.61
CA VAL A 32 -44.93 12.29 -6.04
C VAL A 32 -46.42 12.52 -6.27
N ARG A 33 -47.29 11.91 -5.45
CA ARG A 33 -48.74 12.16 -5.49
C ARG A 33 -49.12 13.59 -5.12
N MET A 34 -48.32 14.24 -4.26
CA MET A 34 -48.48 15.66 -3.91
C MET A 34 -47.95 16.62 -4.99
N GLY A 35 -47.42 16.09 -6.11
CA GLY A 35 -46.94 16.90 -7.25
C GLY A 35 -45.43 17.18 -7.28
N ASN A 36 -44.67 16.76 -6.25
CA ASN A 36 -43.22 16.98 -6.18
C ASN A 36 -42.44 15.80 -6.79
N LEU A 37 -41.36 16.08 -7.54
CA LEU A 37 -40.55 15.08 -8.24
C LEU A 37 -39.57 14.36 -7.30
N CYS A 38 -40.08 13.61 -6.31
CA CYS A 38 -39.24 12.85 -5.39
C CYS A 38 -38.67 11.56 -6.02
N ILE A 39 -39.41 10.89 -6.92
CA ILE A 39 -38.94 9.68 -7.62
C ILE A 39 -39.09 9.86 -9.13
N GLU A 40 -37.97 9.79 -9.83
CA GLU A 40 -37.89 9.89 -11.28
C GLU A 40 -37.51 8.54 -11.88
N VAL A 41 -38.45 7.94 -12.62
CA VAL A 41 -38.23 6.67 -13.31
C VAL A 41 -39.15 6.56 -14.51
N ASN A 42 -38.58 6.15 -15.64
CA ASN A 42 -39.28 5.86 -16.88
C ASN A 42 -39.04 4.39 -17.29
N PRO A 43 -39.88 3.80 -18.17
CA PRO A 43 -39.67 2.42 -18.66
C PRO A 43 -38.34 2.21 -19.38
N LYS A 44 -37.76 3.28 -19.93
CA LYS A 44 -36.45 3.29 -20.61
C LYS A 44 -35.27 3.52 -19.66
N SER A 45 -35.51 3.96 -18.42
CA SER A 45 -34.45 4.23 -17.45
C SER A 45 -33.77 2.92 -17.02
N LYS A 46 -32.44 2.94 -16.88
CA LYS A 46 -31.69 1.79 -16.35
C LYS A 46 -31.97 1.56 -14.86
N VAL A 47 -32.04 2.64 -14.07
CA VAL A 47 -32.28 2.62 -12.62
C VAL A 47 -33.30 3.72 -12.27
N ALA A 48 -34.05 3.56 -11.17
CA ALA A 48 -34.92 4.60 -10.63
C ALA A 48 -34.10 5.61 -9.81
N PHE A 49 -34.28 6.90 -10.05
CA PHE A 49 -33.66 7.97 -9.27
C PHE A 49 -34.62 8.42 -8.15
N ILE A 50 -34.09 8.61 -6.94
CA ILE A 50 -34.85 9.11 -5.79
C ILE A 50 -34.11 10.31 -5.21
N SER A 51 -34.76 11.47 -5.17
CA SER A 51 -34.22 12.70 -4.60
C SER A 51 -34.10 12.57 -3.07
N GLU A 52 -32.91 12.83 -2.54
CA GLU A 52 -32.64 12.77 -1.10
C GLU A 52 -33.34 13.91 -0.34
N ASP A 53 -33.37 15.11 -0.92
CA ASP A 53 -33.94 16.30 -0.28
C ASP A 53 -35.47 16.24 -0.18
N LEU A 54 -36.13 15.68 -1.20
CA LEU A 54 -37.58 15.57 -1.27
C LEU A 54 -38.12 14.30 -0.58
N CYS A 55 -37.24 13.33 -0.29
CA CYS A 55 -37.66 12.05 0.30
C CYS A 55 -37.98 12.22 1.80
N ILE A 56 -39.26 12.06 2.14
CA ILE A 56 -39.70 12.01 3.54
C ILE A 56 -39.42 10.65 4.21
N GLY A 57 -38.90 9.68 3.46
CA GLY A 57 -38.51 8.38 4.00
C GLY A 57 -39.63 7.47 4.50
N CYS A 58 -40.83 7.59 3.93
CA CYS A 58 -42.02 6.85 4.39
C CYS A 58 -41.94 5.31 4.28
N GLY A 59 -40.98 4.74 3.56
CA GLY A 59 -40.83 3.27 3.41
C GLY A 59 -41.83 2.62 2.45
N ILE A 60 -42.76 3.37 1.88
CA ILE A 60 -43.81 2.82 1.01
C ILE A 60 -43.22 2.26 -0.29
N CYS A 61 -42.26 2.97 -0.89
CA CYS A 61 -41.57 2.55 -2.11
C CYS A 61 -40.77 1.24 -1.92
N VAL A 62 -40.24 0.98 -0.72
CA VAL A 62 -39.54 -0.26 -0.36
C VAL A 62 -40.53 -1.43 -0.39
N LYS A 63 -41.64 -1.31 0.36
CA LYS A 63 -42.65 -2.37 0.47
C LYS A 63 -43.37 -2.68 -0.84
N LYS A 64 -43.48 -1.69 -1.74
CA LYS A 64 -44.15 -1.83 -3.03
C LYS A 64 -43.20 -2.20 -4.17
N CYS A 65 -41.89 -2.25 -3.94
CA CYS A 65 -40.94 -2.66 -4.97
C CYS A 65 -41.00 -4.19 -5.15
N PRO A 66 -41.41 -4.72 -6.31
CA PRO A 66 -41.51 -6.16 -6.53
C PRO A 66 -40.14 -6.88 -6.58
N PHE A 67 -39.05 -6.13 -6.67
CA PHE A 67 -37.68 -6.65 -6.75
C PHE A 67 -36.84 -6.30 -5.51
N GLU A 68 -37.45 -5.68 -4.48
CA GLU A 68 -36.74 -5.22 -3.27
C GLU A 68 -35.47 -4.42 -3.59
N ALA A 69 -35.56 -3.59 -4.63
CA ALA A 69 -34.43 -2.85 -5.16
C ALA A 69 -34.18 -1.53 -4.43
N ILE A 70 -35.08 -1.11 -3.54
CA ILE A 70 -35.03 0.18 -2.85
C ILE A 70 -34.85 -0.08 -1.35
N ASN A 71 -33.84 0.53 -0.75
CA ASN A 71 -33.59 0.48 0.69
C ASN A 71 -33.65 1.90 1.25
N ILE A 72 -34.20 2.09 2.44
CA ILE A 72 -34.18 3.38 3.13
C ILE A 72 -33.15 3.33 4.26
N ILE A 73 -32.17 4.21 4.16
CA ILE A 73 -31.13 4.52 5.15
C ILE A 73 -31.63 5.62 6.07
N ASN A 74 -31.37 5.49 7.36
CA ASN A 74 -31.67 6.55 8.31
C ASN A 74 -30.46 7.50 8.40
N LEU A 75 -30.69 8.81 8.26
CA LEU A 75 -29.69 9.80 8.68
C LEU A 75 -29.80 9.99 10.20
N PRO A 76 -28.68 10.23 10.89
CA PRO A 76 -28.67 10.39 12.34
C PRO A 76 -29.37 11.69 12.71
N LYS A 77 -30.52 11.62 13.40
CA LYS A 77 -31.11 12.78 14.08
C LYS A 77 -31.50 12.57 15.53
N ASP A 78 -31.72 11.33 15.98
CA ASP A 78 -31.92 11.05 17.41
C ASP A 78 -30.70 10.31 17.99
N LEU A 79 -29.68 11.11 18.30
CA LEU A 79 -28.50 10.69 19.07
C LEU A 79 -28.58 11.13 20.54
N GLU A 80 -29.61 11.90 20.94
CA GLU A 80 -29.70 12.46 22.28
C GLU A 80 -29.74 11.38 23.37
N SER A 81 -30.45 10.28 23.14
CA SER A 81 -30.57 9.17 24.10
C SER A 81 -29.23 8.45 24.38
N ASN A 82 -28.27 8.54 23.46
CA ASN A 82 -26.96 7.88 23.57
C ASN A 82 -25.83 8.88 23.85
N THR A 83 -26.16 10.08 24.35
CA THR A 83 -25.16 11.10 24.68
C THR A 83 -24.34 10.65 25.89
N THR A 84 -23.06 10.40 25.68
CA THR A 84 -22.13 10.04 26.77
C THR A 84 -21.61 11.30 27.46
N HIS A 85 -21.21 12.30 26.68
CA HIS A 85 -20.56 13.49 27.21
C HIS A 85 -20.84 14.72 26.35
N ARG A 86 -20.95 15.89 27.00
CA ARG A 86 -21.09 17.21 26.38
C ARG A 86 -20.32 18.24 27.19
N TYR A 87 -19.54 19.10 26.54
CA TYR A 87 -18.75 20.13 27.25
C TYR A 87 -19.60 21.35 27.70
N GLY A 88 -20.62 21.71 26.95
CA GLY A 88 -21.49 22.86 27.21
C GLY A 88 -22.64 22.99 26.21
N PRO A 89 -23.39 24.09 26.25
CA PRO A 89 -24.45 24.35 25.29
C PRO A 89 -23.85 24.61 23.90
N ASN A 90 -24.40 23.98 22.86
CA ASN A 90 -23.93 24.11 21.46
C ASN A 90 -22.46 23.75 21.21
N THR A 91 -21.81 23.05 22.15
CA THR A 91 -20.46 22.53 21.96
C THR A 91 -20.50 21.10 21.44
N PHE A 92 -19.31 20.57 21.15
CA PHE A 92 -19.11 19.17 20.83
C PHE A 92 -19.84 18.19 21.77
N LYS A 93 -20.48 17.17 21.18
CA LYS A 93 -21.17 16.06 21.86
C LYS A 93 -20.56 14.73 21.44
N LEU A 94 -20.28 13.86 22.41
CA LEU A 94 -19.85 12.49 22.16
C LEU A 94 -20.99 11.52 22.45
N HIS A 95 -21.26 10.64 21.49
CA HIS A 95 -22.26 9.60 21.59
C HIS A 95 -21.61 8.22 21.60
N ARG A 96 -22.03 7.38 22.56
CA ARG A 96 -21.44 6.07 22.86
C ARG A 96 -19.95 6.15 23.25
N LEU A 97 -19.37 5.01 23.58
CA LEU A 97 -17.95 4.87 23.90
C LEU A 97 -17.40 3.59 23.26
N PRO A 98 -16.09 3.55 22.95
CA PRO A 98 -15.47 2.32 22.51
C PRO A 98 -15.41 1.32 23.66
N MET A 99 -15.56 0.02 23.34
CA MET A 99 -15.62 -1.06 24.32
C MET A 99 -14.28 -1.81 24.34
N PRO A 100 -13.34 -1.49 25.25
CA PRO A 100 -12.06 -2.18 25.32
C PRO A 100 -12.23 -3.59 25.87
N ARG A 101 -11.52 -4.55 25.28
CA ARG A 101 -11.48 -5.95 25.74
C ARG A 101 -10.07 -6.31 26.19
N PRO A 102 -9.93 -7.15 27.24
CA PRO A 102 -8.62 -7.56 27.72
C PRO A 102 -7.94 -8.49 26.71
N GLY A 103 -6.62 -8.42 26.61
CA GLY A 103 -5.81 -9.31 25.77
C GLY A 103 -5.88 -9.01 24.26
N GLN A 104 -6.46 -7.86 23.88
CA GLN A 104 -6.65 -7.45 22.49
C GLN A 104 -6.33 -5.96 22.31
N VAL A 105 -5.83 -5.59 21.14
CA VAL A 105 -5.64 -4.17 20.78
C VAL A 105 -6.92 -3.63 20.13
N LEU A 106 -7.55 -2.65 20.77
CA LEU A 106 -8.66 -1.90 20.19
C LEU A 106 -8.15 -0.66 19.45
N GLY A 107 -8.30 -0.67 18.12
CA GLY A 107 -8.01 0.45 17.25
C GLY A 107 -9.17 1.44 17.15
N LEU A 108 -8.86 2.74 17.12
CA LEU A 108 -9.82 3.81 16.93
C LEU A 108 -9.43 4.63 15.70
N VAL A 109 -10.36 4.74 14.75
CA VAL A 109 -10.19 5.51 13.51
C VAL A 109 -11.33 6.50 13.34
N GLY A 110 -11.01 7.71 12.86
CA GLY A 110 -12.01 8.74 12.58
C GLY A 110 -11.33 10.06 12.22
N THR A 111 -12.10 11.00 11.70
CA THR A 111 -11.62 12.35 11.34
C THR A 111 -11.18 13.14 12.57
N ASN A 112 -10.42 14.21 12.34
CA ASN A 112 -10.02 15.11 13.42
C ASN A 112 -11.22 15.87 14.00
N GLY A 113 -11.21 16.12 15.31
CA GLY A 113 -12.31 16.82 15.99
C GLY A 113 -13.57 15.98 16.25
N ILE A 114 -13.52 14.65 16.05
CA ILE A 114 -14.67 13.76 16.25
C ILE A 114 -14.79 13.14 17.66
N GLY A 115 -13.91 13.54 18.60
CA GLY A 115 -13.99 13.11 20.01
C GLY A 115 -13.17 11.87 20.40
N LYS A 116 -12.21 11.43 19.57
CA LYS A 116 -11.30 10.30 19.88
C LYS A 116 -10.57 10.49 21.22
N SER A 117 -9.89 11.64 21.38
CA SER A 117 -9.18 11.98 22.63
C SER A 117 -10.13 12.19 23.82
N THR A 118 -11.37 12.65 23.58
CA THR A 118 -12.41 12.72 24.63
C THR A 118 -12.80 11.32 25.10
N ALA A 119 -12.99 10.36 24.18
CA ALA A 119 -13.29 8.97 24.52
C ALA A 119 -12.15 8.33 25.33
N LEU A 120 -10.89 8.55 24.95
CA LEU A 120 -9.72 8.11 25.72
C LEU A 120 -9.69 8.65 27.15
N ARG A 121 -9.93 9.97 27.33
CA ARG A 121 -9.96 10.59 28.67
C ARG A 121 -11.06 10.01 29.56
N ILE A 122 -12.20 9.65 28.96
CA ILE A 122 -13.31 9.01 29.68
C ILE A 122 -12.94 7.58 30.07
N LEU A 123 -12.41 6.79 29.14
CA LEU A 123 -11.99 5.42 29.41
C LEU A 123 -10.85 5.35 30.43
N ALA A 124 -10.01 6.37 30.51
CA ALA A 124 -8.92 6.45 31.48
C ALA A 124 -9.36 6.95 32.87
N GLY A 125 -10.64 7.27 33.07
CA GLY A 125 -11.16 7.82 34.32
C GLY A 125 -10.74 9.27 34.61
N LYS A 126 -9.99 9.93 33.73
CA LYS A 126 -9.57 11.35 33.88
C LYS A 126 -10.73 12.33 33.66
N LEU A 127 -11.72 11.93 32.86
CA LEU A 127 -12.92 12.72 32.58
C LEU A 127 -14.16 11.87 32.88
N LYS A 128 -14.97 12.27 33.86
CA LYS A 128 -16.23 11.61 34.16
C LYS A 128 -17.25 11.89 33.03
N PRO A 129 -17.93 10.88 32.47
CA PRO A 129 -19.00 11.10 31.51
C PRO A 129 -20.17 11.80 32.21
N ASN A 130 -20.78 12.78 31.55
CA ASN A 130 -21.84 13.60 32.16
C ASN A 130 -23.23 13.34 31.55
N LEU A 131 -23.35 12.37 30.66
CA LEU A 131 -24.58 11.94 30.00
C LEU A 131 -25.35 13.08 29.31
N GLY A 132 -24.65 14.14 28.92
CA GLY A 132 -25.24 15.35 28.34
C GLY A 132 -25.67 16.43 29.34
N ASN A 133 -25.65 16.14 30.64
CA ASN A 133 -25.91 17.10 31.72
C ASN A 133 -24.59 17.73 32.21
N PHE A 134 -24.20 18.85 31.60
CA PHE A 134 -22.98 19.58 31.94
C PHE A 134 -23.15 20.56 33.10
N ILE A 135 -24.39 20.84 33.52
CA ILE A 135 -24.69 21.77 34.61
C ILE A 135 -24.58 21.07 35.97
N SER A 136 -25.17 19.88 36.06
CA SER A 136 -25.09 19.01 37.24
C SER A 136 -24.64 17.61 36.80
N PRO A 137 -23.32 17.35 36.71
CA PRO A 137 -22.82 16.06 36.24
C PRO A 137 -23.30 14.91 37.15
N PRO A 138 -23.83 13.81 36.58
CA PRO A 138 -24.34 12.67 37.32
C PRO A 138 -23.26 11.96 38.16
N GLU A 139 -23.72 11.23 39.18
CA GLU A 139 -22.85 10.37 39.98
C GLU A 139 -22.51 9.03 39.31
N TRP A 140 -21.43 8.37 39.76
CA TRP A 140 -20.99 7.09 39.15
C TRP A 140 -22.08 6.01 39.16
N GLN A 141 -22.95 5.99 40.17
CA GLN A 141 -24.09 5.07 40.25
C GLN A 141 -25.08 5.26 39.09
N GLU A 142 -25.36 6.52 38.73
CA GLU A 142 -26.26 6.86 37.63
C GLU A 142 -25.62 6.53 36.28
N ILE A 143 -24.30 6.77 36.14
CA ILE A 143 -23.52 6.39 34.96
C ILE A 143 -23.53 4.86 34.77
N LEU A 144 -23.31 4.08 35.83
CA LEU A 144 -23.35 2.61 35.77
C LEU A 144 -24.75 2.10 35.43
N THR A 145 -25.79 2.78 35.92
CA THR A 145 -27.19 2.46 35.58
C THR A 145 -27.48 2.72 34.10
N HIS A 146 -26.97 3.83 33.55
CA HIS A 146 -27.10 4.15 32.12
C HIS A 146 -26.43 3.10 31.23
N PHE A 147 -25.25 2.61 31.62
CA PHE A 147 -24.51 1.58 30.88
C PHE A 147 -24.91 0.14 31.24
N ARG A 148 -25.99 -0.06 32.00
CA ARG A 148 -26.39 -1.38 32.50
C ARG A 148 -26.63 -2.37 31.38
N GLY A 149 -26.03 -3.57 31.50
CA GLY A 149 -26.12 -4.63 30.48
C GLY A 149 -25.15 -4.49 29.31
N SER A 150 -24.24 -3.50 29.34
CA SER A 150 -23.14 -3.36 28.37
C SER A 150 -21.80 -3.79 28.97
N GLU A 151 -20.81 -4.12 28.11
CA GLU A 151 -19.44 -4.44 28.56
C GLU A 151 -18.79 -3.27 29.33
N LEU A 152 -19.21 -2.02 29.04
CA LEU A 152 -18.72 -0.82 29.71
C LEU A 152 -19.12 -0.76 31.19
N GLN A 153 -20.25 -1.36 31.58
CA GLN A 153 -20.64 -1.44 32.98
C GLN A 153 -19.56 -2.16 33.80
N ASN A 154 -19.14 -3.34 33.33
CA ASN A 154 -18.10 -4.12 33.99
C ASN A 154 -16.78 -3.35 34.00
N TYR A 155 -16.42 -2.70 32.89
CA TYR A 155 -15.20 -1.91 32.81
C TYR A 155 -15.18 -0.75 33.81
N PHE A 156 -16.23 0.06 33.88
CA PHE A 156 -16.31 1.17 34.85
C PHE A 156 -16.41 0.69 36.30
N THR A 157 -17.08 -0.43 36.55
CA THR A 157 -17.12 -1.06 37.88
C THR A 157 -15.71 -1.44 38.32
N ARG A 158 -14.92 -2.07 37.44
CA ARG A 158 -13.52 -2.42 37.74
C ARG A 158 -12.62 -1.19 37.90
N ILE A 159 -12.83 -0.11 37.15
CA ILE A 159 -12.09 1.15 37.40
C ILE A 159 -12.34 1.66 38.82
N LEU A 160 -13.57 1.56 39.33
CA LEU A 160 -13.95 2.06 40.65
C LEU A 160 -13.57 1.11 41.79
N GLU A 161 -13.77 -0.21 41.61
CA GLU A 161 -13.55 -1.23 42.63
C GLU A 161 -12.11 -1.78 42.64
N ASP A 162 -11.59 -2.15 41.46
CA ASP A 162 -10.24 -2.74 41.32
C ASP A 162 -9.13 -1.67 41.24
N ASN A 163 -9.48 -0.38 41.21
CA ASN A 163 -8.55 0.75 41.01
C ASN A 163 -7.58 0.53 39.83
N LEU A 164 -8.13 0.10 38.68
CA LEU A 164 -7.33 -0.15 37.47
C LEU A 164 -6.46 1.07 37.14
N LYS A 165 -5.14 0.84 37.02
CA LYS A 165 -4.22 1.92 36.69
C LYS A 165 -4.21 2.15 35.18
N ALA A 166 -4.66 3.33 34.76
CA ALA A 166 -4.64 3.75 33.36
C ALA A 166 -3.46 4.68 33.05
N ILE A 167 -2.70 4.34 32.00
CA ILE A 167 -1.57 5.12 31.51
C ILE A 167 -1.84 5.54 30.07
N ILE A 168 -1.58 6.82 29.79
CA ILE A 168 -1.89 7.44 28.48
C ILE A 168 -0.63 8.08 27.93
N LYS A 169 -0.27 7.71 26.69
CA LYS A 169 0.66 8.50 25.87
C LYS A 169 -0.09 9.73 25.35
N PRO A 170 0.34 10.96 25.66
CA PRO A 170 -0.33 12.18 25.21
C PRO A 170 -0.18 12.37 23.68
N GLN A 171 -1.20 12.96 23.04
CA GLN A 171 -1.20 13.23 21.59
C GLN A 171 -0.03 14.15 21.19
N TYR A 172 0.08 15.33 21.78
CA TYR A 172 1.12 16.32 21.47
C TYR A 172 2.42 16.04 22.22
N VAL A 173 3.42 15.54 21.50
CA VAL A 173 4.76 15.30 22.07
C VAL A 173 5.52 16.57 22.38
N ASP A 174 5.25 17.67 21.67
CA ASP A 174 5.95 18.96 21.87
C ASP A 174 5.75 19.56 23.28
N ASN A 175 4.74 19.09 24.01
CA ASN A 175 4.48 19.52 25.39
C ASN A 175 5.25 18.68 26.43
N ILE A 176 5.79 17.53 26.05
CA ILE A 176 6.52 16.63 26.97
C ILE A 176 7.78 17.30 27.53
N PRO A 177 8.64 17.95 26.72
CA PRO A 177 9.86 18.58 27.23
C PRO A 177 9.58 19.74 28.18
N LYS A 178 8.43 20.41 28.03
CA LYS A 178 8.01 21.48 28.95
C LYS A 178 7.59 20.97 30.32
N ALA A 179 7.13 19.73 30.40
CA ALA A 179 6.59 19.13 31.62
C ALA A 179 7.60 18.24 32.35
N VAL A 180 8.63 17.75 31.66
CA VAL A 180 9.55 16.73 32.16
C VAL A 180 10.99 17.12 31.84
N GLN A 181 11.81 17.27 32.88
CA GLN A 181 13.25 17.52 32.76
C GLN A 181 14.05 16.30 33.22
N GLY A 182 15.16 16.03 32.55
CA GLY A 182 16.04 14.89 32.84
C GLY A 182 16.60 14.23 31.60
N THR A 183 17.36 13.15 31.81
CA THR A 183 17.88 12.31 30.73
C THR A 183 16.93 11.17 30.43
N VAL A 184 16.98 10.66 29.20
CA VAL A 184 16.13 9.54 28.76
C VAL A 184 16.28 8.32 29.69
N LYS A 185 17.54 7.95 30.02
CA LYS A 185 17.83 6.79 30.86
C LYS A 185 17.33 6.95 32.30
N SER A 186 17.56 8.12 32.93
CA SER A 186 17.12 8.35 34.31
C SER A 186 15.60 8.24 34.43
N MET A 187 14.87 8.94 33.56
CA MET A 187 13.40 8.91 33.57
C MET A 187 12.80 7.54 33.29
N LEU A 188 13.42 6.74 32.41
CA LEU A 188 12.95 5.39 32.17
C LEU A 188 13.31 4.45 33.32
N MET A 189 14.48 4.61 33.95
CA MET A 189 14.87 3.84 35.14
C MET A 189 13.95 4.12 36.32
N ASP A 190 13.62 5.39 36.59
CA ASP A 190 12.72 5.78 37.68
C ASP A 190 11.33 5.14 37.57
N LYS A 191 10.92 4.81 36.34
CA LYS A 191 9.62 4.24 36.02
C LYS A 191 9.65 2.73 35.79
N CYS A 192 10.83 2.12 35.70
CA CYS A 192 10.99 0.72 35.41
C CYS A 192 11.14 -0.12 36.68
N GLU A 193 10.37 -1.20 36.80
CA GLU A 193 10.53 -2.16 37.90
C GLU A 193 11.72 -3.12 37.67
N LYS A 194 12.15 -3.35 36.42
CA LYS A 194 13.18 -4.35 36.05
C LYS A 194 14.15 -3.86 34.98
N GLU A 195 15.45 -3.93 35.24
CA GLU A 195 16.47 -3.42 34.32
C GLU A 195 16.53 -4.15 32.97
N ASP A 196 16.23 -5.46 32.94
CA ASP A 196 16.17 -6.24 31.70
C ASP A 196 15.06 -5.77 30.74
N LYS A 197 13.90 -5.37 31.29
CA LYS A 197 12.79 -4.82 30.49
C LYS A 197 13.18 -3.48 29.87
N LEU A 198 13.90 -2.66 30.61
CA LEU A 198 14.39 -1.38 30.15
C LEU A 198 15.34 -1.55 28.95
N GLN A 199 16.31 -2.46 29.06
CA GLN A 199 17.26 -2.74 27.97
C GLN A 199 16.57 -3.28 26.73
N HIS A 200 15.58 -4.15 26.90
CA HIS A 200 14.79 -4.66 25.78
C HIS A 200 14.06 -3.52 25.04
N PHE A 201 13.30 -2.67 25.73
CA PHE A 201 12.56 -1.58 25.09
C PHE A 201 13.48 -0.48 24.52
N LEU A 202 14.62 -0.20 25.15
CA LEU A 202 15.62 0.72 24.62
C LEU A 202 16.18 0.23 23.28
N LYS A 203 16.39 -1.09 23.13
CA LYS A 203 16.84 -1.71 21.89
C LYS A 203 15.74 -1.71 20.83
N GLU A 204 14.53 -2.14 21.18
CA GLU A 204 13.40 -2.23 20.22
C GLU A 204 12.96 -0.86 19.69
N LEU A 205 12.99 0.18 20.52
CA LEU A 205 12.64 1.56 20.12
C LEU A 205 13.82 2.35 19.53
N ASP A 206 14.96 1.71 19.26
CA ASP A 206 16.20 2.35 18.78
C ASP A 206 16.58 3.58 19.64
N LEU A 207 16.46 3.50 20.97
CA LEU A 207 16.76 4.60 21.91
C LEU A 207 18.17 4.52 22.52
N VAL A 208 18.92 3.44 22.26
CA VAL A 208 20.26 3.21 22.82
C VAL A 208 21.22 4.38 22.60
N HIS A 209 21.18 5.01 21.43
CA HIS A 209 22.07 6.13 21.08
C HIS A 209 21.67 7.48 21.71
N VAL A 210 20.43 7.60 22.20
CA VAL A 210 19.91 8.81 22.86
C VAL A 210 19.72 8.65 24.36
N GLN A 211 20.06 7.50 24.94
CA GLN A 211 19.84 7.20 26.35
C GLN A 211 20.43 8.24 27.32
N ASN A 212 21.56 8.85 26.96
CA ASN A 212 22.24 9.86 27.78
C ASN A 212 21.90 11.31 27.41
N ARG A 213 21.04 11.52 26.40
CA ARG A 213 20.62 12.86 25.99
C ARG A 213 19.50 13.38 26.89
N GLU A 214 19.46 14.70 27.01
CA GLU A 214 18.36 15.41 27.65
C GLU A 214 17.12 15.42 26.77
N ILE A 215 15.94 15.35 27.40
CA ILE A 215 14.64 15.28 26.72
C ILE A 215 14.36 16.52 25.85
N GLU A 216 14.82 17.71 26.28
CA GLU A 216 14.67 18.96 25.53
C GLU A 216 15.43 18.97 24.20
N ASN A 217 16.49 18.17 24.10
CA ASN A 217 17.38 18.11 22.94
C ASN A 217 17.00 16.98 21.96
N LEU A 218 15.90 16.27 22.21
CA LEU A 218 15.41 15.20 21.33
C LEU A 218 14.65 15.77 20.13
N SER A 219 14.80 15.10 18.98
CA SER A 219 13.94 15.32 17.83
C SER A 219 12.52 14.80 18.08
N GLY A 220 11.52 15.29 17.34
CA GLY A 220 10.12 14.84 17.50
C GLY A 220 9.94 13.32 17.38
N GLY A 221 10.68 12.66 16.48
CA GLY A 221 10.66 11.20 16.35
C GLY A 221 11.32 10.48 17.54
N GLU A 222 12.48 10.97 18.02
CA GLU A 222 13.12 10.43 19.23
C GLU A 222 12.23 10.62 20.47
N LEU A 223 11.57 11.77 20.58
CA LEU A 223 10.65 12.12 21.66
C LEU A 223 9.39 11.26 21.64
N GLN A 224 8.85 10.97 20.45
CA GLN A 224 7.73 10.06 20.28
C GLN A 224 8.11 8.63 20.72
N ARG A 225 9.28 8.13 20.32
CA ARG A 225 9.76 6.80 20.75
C ARG A 225 10.01 6.76 22.25
N PHE A 226 10.57 7.82 22.83
CA PHE A 226 10.69 7.96 24.28
C PHE A 226 9.32 7.92 24.97
N ALA A 227 8.32 8.65 24.48
CA ALA A 227 6.98 8.66 25.06
C ALA A 227 6.32 7.28 25.04
N ILE A 228 6.49 6.52 23.95
CA ILE A 228 6.02 5.12 23.86
C ILE A 228 6.77 4.24 24.86
N GLY A 229 8.10 4.40 24.96
CA GLY A 229 8.94 3.67 25.90
C GLY A 229 8.56 3.91 27.36
N VAL A 230 8.24 5.15 27.73
CA VAL A 230 7.77 5.52 29.08
C VAL A 230 6.50 4.76 29.44
N VAL A 231 5.54 4.65 28.52
CA VAL A 231 4.30 3.91 28.74
C VAL A 231 4.54 2.40 28.76
N ALA A 232 5.42 1.89 27.88
CA ALA A 232 5.76 0.47 27.78
C ALA A 232 6.44 -0.09 29.04
N VAL A 233 7.26 0.74 29.68
CA VAL A 233 8.06 0.37 30.85
C VAL A 233 7.22 0.33 32.13
N GLN A 234 6.17 1.15 32.21
CA GLN A 234 5.32 1.24 33.38
C GLN A 234 4.34 0.06 33.45
N LYS A 235 4.16 -0.50 34.65
CA LYS A 235 3.15 -1.55 34.89
C LYS A 235 1.76 -0.91 35.09
N ALA A 236 0.86 -1.17 34.15
CA ALA A 236 -0.52 -0.70 34.15
C ALA A 236 -1.49 -1.81 33.73
N ASP A 237 -2.77 -1.63 34.08
CA ASP A 237 -3.84 -2.52 33.61
C ASP A 237 -4.43 -2.02 32.28
N ILE A 238 -4.38 -0.71 32.05
CA ILE A 238 -4.92 -0.06 30.84
C ILE A 238 -3.84 0.81 30.19
N TYR A 239 -3.47 0.46 28.97
CA TYR A 239 -2.51 1.19 28.14
C TYR A 239 -3.24 1.91 27.00
N MET A 240 -3.01 3.21 26.89
CA MET A 240 -3.64 4.04 25.86
C MET A 240 -2.60 4.80 25.06
N PHE A 241 -2.67 4.67 23.74
CA PHE A 241 -1.78 5.34 22.81
C PHE A 241 -2.58 6.28 21.91
N ASP A 242 -2.43 7.59 22.11
CA ASP A 242 -3.01 8.61 21.23
C ASP A 242 -1.98 9.02 20.17
N GLU A 243 -2.20 8.56 18.93
CA GLU A 243 -1.33 8.76 17.75
C GLU A 243 0.14 8.37 17.99
N PRO A 244 0.45 7.06 18.19
CA PRO A 244 1.82 6.58 18.36
C PRO A 244 2.69 6.65 17.08
N SER A 245 2.12 6.73 15.88
CA SER A 245 2.87 6.76 14.61
C SER A 245 3.37 8.14 14.16
N SER A 246 2.89 9.23 14.76
CA SER A 246 3.23 10.59 14.35
C SER A 246 4.73 10.87 14.43
N TYR A 247 5.26 11.60 13.43
CA TYR A 247 6.69 11.94 13.25
C TYR A 247 7.67 10.77 13.05
N LEU A 248 7.19 9.53 13.05
CA LEU A 248 8.03 8.35 12.83
C LEU A 248 8.12 8.02 11.34
N ASP A 249 9.30 7.53 10.92
CA ASP A 249 9.45 6.88 9.62
C ASP A 249 8.80 5.49 9.60
N VAL A 250 8.75 4.89 8.42
CA VAL A 250 8.11 3.58 8.20
C VAL A 250 8.65 2.50 9.13
N ARG A 251 9.98 2.38 9.26
CA ARG A 251 10.62 1.34 10.10
C ARG A 251 10.29 1.56 11.57
N GLN A 252 10.40 2.80 12.03
CA GLN A 252 10.12 3.20 13.40
C GLN A 252 8.65 3.04 13.77
N ARG A 253 7.70 3.32 12.85
CA ARG A 253 6.26 3.06 13.06
C ARG A 253 6.00 1.58 13.32
N LEU A 254 6.66 0.70 12.57
CA LEU A 254 6.44 -0.74 12.68
C LEU A 254 7.11 -1.32 13.93
N LYS A 255 8.29 -0.83 14.31
CA LYS A 255 8.89 -1.12 15.62
C LYS A 255 8.03 -0.65 16.79
N ALA A 256 7.52 0.58 16.74
CA ALA A 256 6.59 1.08 17.73
C ALA A 256 5.34 0.20 17.82
N ALA A 257 4.81 -0.26 16.68
CA ALA A 257 3.67 -1.14 16.64
C ALA A 257 3.95 -2.53 17.24
N LEU A 258 5.12 -3.10 16.96
CA LEU A 258 5.61 -4.34 17.57
C LEU A 258 5.70 -4.22 19.09
N VAL A 259 6.27 -3.12 19.58
CA VAL A 259 6.39 -2.85 21.03
C VAL A 259 5.03 -2.72 21.70
N ILE A 260 4.07 -2.04 21.08
CA ILE A 260 2.70 -1.95 21.61
C ILE A 260 2.04 -3.32 21.68
N ARG A 261 2.25 -4.18 20.67
CA ARG A 261 1.70 -5.53 20.67
C ARG A 261 2.38 -6.46 21.68
N SER A 262 3.69 -6.35 21.88
CA SER A 262 4.42 -7.21 22.83
C SER A 262 3.98 -7.00 24.28
N MET A 263 3.36 -5.86 24.61
CA MET A 263 2.75 -5.64 25.92
C MET A 263 1.65 -6.66 26.24
N LEU A 264 0.88 -7.10 25.24
CA LEU A 264 -0.16 -8.12 25.42
C LEU A 264 0.40 -9.53 25.62
N GLU A 265 1.61 -9.79 25.14
CA GLU A 265 2.30 -11.07 25.37
C GLU A 265 2.80 -11.17 26.82
N VAL A 266 3.23 -10.03 27.38
CA VAL A 266 3.68 -9.94 28.77
C VAL A 266 2.50 -9.96 29.75
N ASP A 267 1.40 -9.28 29.43
CA ASP A 267 0.18 -9.27 30.23
C ASP A 267 -1.08 -9.54 29.39
N PRO A 268 -1.56 -10.79 29.35
CA PRO A 268 -2.75 -11.18 28.61
C PRO A 268 -4.05 -10.53 29.13
N LYS A 269 -4.04 -9.95 30.33
CA LYS A 269 -5.23 -9.31 30.93
C LYS A 269 -5.27 -7.80 30.72
N ALA A 270 -4.22 -7.21 30.16
CA ALA A 270 -4.14 -5.78 29.92
C ALA A 270 -5.15 -5.32 28.85
N TYR A 271 -5.66 -4.10 29.01
CA TYR A 271 -6.48 -3.41 28.02
C TYR A 271 -5.58 -2.48 27.20
N VAL A 272 -5.57 -2.63 25.87
CA VAL A 272 -4.78 -1.75 24.99
C VAL A 272 -5.70 -1.03 24.01
N VAL A 273 -5.66 0.31 24.03
CA VAL A 273 -6.42 1.16 23.12
C VAL A 273 -5.46 2.05 22.32
N CYS A 274 -5.57 2.01 21.00
CA CYS A 274 -4.72 2.78 20.09
C CYS A 274 -5.58 3.67 19.19
N VAL A 275 -5.31 4.96 19.17
CA VAL A 275 -5.84 5.90 18.17
C VAL A 275 -4.80 6.08 17.09
N GLU A 276 -5.18 5.80 15.84
CA GLU A 276 -4.28 5.94 14.70
C GLU A 276 -4.97 6.56 13.48
N HIS A 277 -4.18 7.32 12.74
CA HIS A 277 -4.57 7.90 11.46
C HIS A 277 -3.94 7.17 10.28
N ASP A 278 -2.82 6.47 10.48
CA ASP A 278 -2.23 5.63 9.46
C ASP A 278 -2.97 4.27 9.43
N LEU A 279 -3.77 4.07 8.38
CA LEU A 279 -4.56 2.85 8.23
C LEU A 279 -3.67 1.60 8.16
N SER A 280 -2.44 1.72 7.63
CA SER A 280 -1.51 0.60 7.45
C SER A 280 -0.94 0.14 8.78
N VAL A 281 -0.54 1.09 9.62
CA VAL A 281 -0.10 0.82 11.00
C VAL A 281 -1.28 0.33 11.84
N LEU A 282 -2.45 0.93 11.71
CA LEU A 282 -3.68 0.53 12.41
C LEU A 282 -4.06 -0.94 12.12
N ASP A 283 -3.94 -1.39 10.87
CA ASP A 283 -4.22 -2.78 10.47
C ASP A 283 -3.20 -3.78 11.06
N TYR A 284 -1.96 -3.35 11.25
CA TYR A 284 -0.93 -4.17 11.90
C TYR A 284 -1.11 -4.23 13.42
N LEU A 285 -1.40 -3.08 14.04
CA LEU A 285 -1.56 -2.90 15.48
C LEU A 285 -2.80 -3.61 16.03
N SER A 286 -3.95 -3.37 15.41
CA SER A 286 -5.25 -3.63 16.03
C SER A 286 -5.72 -5.06 15.79
N ASP A 287 -6.55 -5.58 16.69
CA ASP A 287 -7.29 -6.84 16.48
C ASP A 287 -8.78 -6.56 16.21
N PHE A 288 -9.31 -5.46 16.78
CA PHE A 288 -10.62 -4.89 16.48
C PHE A 288 -10.50 -3.39 16.23
N ILE A 289 -11.41 -2.82 15.45
CA ILE A 289 -11.46 -1.39 15.15
C ILE A 289 -12.86 -0.85 15.43
N CYS A 290 -12.93 0.28 16.13
CA CYS A 290 -14.13 1.12 16.17
C CYS A 290 -13.93 2.34 15.27
N VAL A 291 -14.94 2.63 14.46
CA VAL A 291 -14.99 3.81 13.59
C VAL A 291 -15.74 4.91 14.31
N LEU A 292 -15.18 6.12 14.31
CA LEU A 292 -15.85 7.33 14.78
C LEU A 292 -16.26 8.16 13.59
N TYR A 293 -17.56 8.50 13.53
CA TYR A 293 -18.15 9.30 12.47
C TYR A 293 -18.98 10.45 13.03
N GLY A 294 -19.30 11.42 12.17
CA GLY A 294 -20.09 12.60 12.50
C GLY A 294 -19.45 13.86 11.91
N THR A 295 -19.86 15.02 12.40
CA THR A 295 -19.32 16.31 11.95
C THR A 295 -18.24 16.82 12.92
N PRO A 296 -17.01 17.08 12.43
CA PRO A 296 -15.91 17.63 13.25
C PRO A 296 -16.36 18.80 14.11
N SER A 297 -15.94 18.81 15.38
CA SER A 297 -16.25 19.86 16.38
C SER A 297 -17.73 20.00 16.79
N ALA A 298 -18.66 19.32 16.12
CA ALA A 298 -20.09 19.37 16.45
C ALA A 298 -20.56 18.11 17.19
N TYR A 299 -20.38 16.93 16.62
CA TYR A 299 -20.70 15.68 17.30
C TYR A 299 -19.91 14.51 16.74
N GLY A 300 -19.68 13.50 17.58
CA GLY A 300 -19.06 12.23 17.18
C GLY A 300 -19.83 11.04 17.73
N VAL A 301 -19.96 9.98 16.92
CA VAL A 301 -20.60 8.72 17.28
C VAL A 301 -19.60 7.60 17.12
N VAL A 302 -19.46 6.76 18.16
CA VAL A 302 -18.63 5.56 18.13
C VAL A 302 -19.45 4.37 17.64
N THR A 303 -18.97 3.65 16.63
CA THR A 303 -19.59 2.39 16.19
C THR A 303 -19.33 1.25 17.17
N MET A 304 -20.08 0.16 17.01
CA MET A 304 -19.67 -1.13 17.57
C MET A 304 -18.31 -1.57 17.00
N PRO A 305 -17.54 -2.40 17.75
CA PRO A 305 -16.25 -2.91 17.28
C PRO A 305 -16.45 -3.86 16.09
N PHE A 306 -15.64 -3.66 15.05
CA PHE A 306 -15.57 -4.53 13.87
C PHE A 306 -14.23 -5.25 13.81
N SER A 307 -14.17 -6.33 13.02
CA SER A 307 -12.88 -6.89 12.64
C SER A 307 -12.07 -5.83 11.88
N VAL A 308 -10.74 -5.89 11.97
CA VAL A 308 -9.85 -4.86 11.38
C VAL A 308 -10.13 -4.61 9.90
N ARG A 309 -10.29 -5.70 9.12
CA ARG A 309 -10.56 -5.62 7.69
C ARG A 309 -11.90 -4.95 7.40
N GLU A 310 -12.95 -5.38 8.08
CA GLU A 310 -14.30 -4.84 7.91
C GLU A 310 -14.37 -3.39 8.36
N GLY A 311 -13.81 -3.06 9.53
CA GLY A 311 -13.82 -1.70 10.09
C GLY A 311 -13.14 -0.69 9.17
N ILE A 312 -11.97 -1.03 8.61
CA ILE A 312 -11.29 -0.13 7.66
C ILE A 312 -12.07 -0.02 6.35
N ASN A 313 -12.64 -1.12 5.83
CA ASN A 313 -13.44 -1.07 4.61
C ASN A 313 -14.73 -0.24 4.79
N ILE A 314 -15.39 -0.35 5.95
CA ILE A 314 -16.53 0.49 6.35
C ILE A 314 -16.12 1.96 6.40
N PHE A 315 -14.96 2.26 6.99
CA PHE A 315 -14.43 3.63 7.06
C PHE A 315 -14.17 4.22 5.67
N LEU A 316 -13.62 3.43 4.74
CA LEU A 316 -13.33 3.85 3.38
C LEU A 316 -14.60 4.00 2.53
N ALA A 317 -15.54 3.06 2.64
CA ALA A 317 -16.82 3.09 1.95
C ALA A 317 -17.76 4.20 2.47
N GLY A 318 -17.51 4.75 3.66
CA GLY A 318 -18.35 5.80 4.22
C GLY A 318 -19.75 5.32 4.63
N PHE A 319 -19.96 4.01 4.73
CA PHE A 319 -21.23 3.38 4.99
C PHE A 319 -21.08 2.25 6.00
N ILE A 320 -21.88 2.29 7.06
CA ILE A 320 -21.92 1.31 8.15
C ILE A 320 -23.11 0.37 7.91
N PRO A 321 -22.89 -0.90 7.54
CA PRO A 321 -23.97 -1.82 7.20
C PRO A 321 -24.87 -2.16 8.38
N THR A 322 -24.31 -2.33 9.58
CA THR A 322 -25.05 -2.76 10.79
C THR A 322 -26.04 -1.70 11.26
N GLU A 323 -25.69 -0.43 11.13
CA GLU A 323 -26.54 0.71 11.48
C GLU A 323 -27.36 1.19 10.27
N ASN A 324 -27.10 0.62 9.08
CA ASN A 324 -27.62 1.06 7.80
C ASN A 324 -27.53 2.59 7.66
N LEU A 325 -26.32 3.13 7.90
CA LEU A 325 -26.04 4.56 8.00
C LEU A 325 -24.87 4.92 7.08
N ARG A 326 -25.09 5.90 6.21
CA ARG A 326 -24.05 6.52 5.38
C ARG A 326 -23.60 7.82 6.03
N PHE A 327 -22.33 7.90 6.41
CA PHE A 327 -21.75 9.11 7.02
C PHE A 327 -20.88 9.91 6.05
N ARG A 328 -20.56 9.37 4.86
CA ARG A 328 -19.88 10.07 3.77
C ARG A 328 -20.59 9.83 2.44
N GLN A 329 -20.69 10.87 1.61
CA GLN A 329 -21.36 10.78 0.30
C GLN A 329 -20.55 9.97 -0.73
N GLU A 330 -19.24 10.18 -0.76
CA GLU A 330 -18.32 9.51 -1.70
C GLU A 330 -17.48 8.44 -0.99
N GLU A 331 -17.20 7.35 -1.68
CA GLU A 331 -16.27 6.32 -1.22
C GLU A 331 -14.82 6.74 -1.49
N LEU A 332 -13.92 6.41 -0.57
CA LEU A 332 -12.49 6.61 -0.76
C LEU A 332 -11.92 5.41 -1.52
N THR A 333 -11.78 5.55 -2.85
CA THR A 333 -11.26 4.48 -3.72
C THR A 333 -9.76 4.64 -3.98
N PHE A 334 -9.01 3.55 -3.81
CA PHE A 334 -7.58 3.45 -4.16
C PHE A 334 -7.33 2.97 -5.60
N LYS A 335 -8.32 3.07 -6.49
CA LYS A 335 -8.10 2.71 -7.88
C LYS A 335 -6.98 3.61 -8.42
N VAL A 336 -5.82 3.01 -8.67
CA VAL A 336 -4.79 3.56 -9.56
C VAL A 336 -5.55 3.83 -10.83
N ALA A 337 -5.74 5.11 -11.11
CA ALA A 337 -6.69 5.51 -12.11
C ALA A 337 -6.20 4.96 -13.45
N GLN A 338 -7.00 4.07 -14.05
CA GLN A 338 -6.88 3.66 -15.46
C GLN A 338 -6.95 4.87 -16.42
N THR A 339 -7.13 6.09 -15.91
CA THR A 339 -7.05 7.35 -16.66
C THR A 339 -5.67 7.65 -17.21
N ALA A 340 -4.61 6.93 -16.83
CA ALA A 340 -3.33 7.02 -17.54
C ALA A 340 -3.49 6.62 -19.03
N ASP A 341 -4.37 5.66 -19.33
CA ASP A 341 -4.60 5.19 -20.71
C ASP A 341 -5.41 6.20 -21.54
N GLU A 342 -6.24 7.05 -20.92
CA GLU A 342 -7.02 8.08 -21.62
C GLU A 342 -6.18 9.30 -22.04
N PHE A 343 -5.10 9.61 -21.31
CA PHE A 343 -4.20 10.71 -21.65
C PHE A 343 -3.01 10.29 -22.53
N SER A 344 -2.59 9.02 -22.46
CA SER A 344 -1.46 8.50 -23.25
C SER A 344 -1.79 8.34 -24.75
N ALA A 345 -3.08 8.36 -25.12
CA ALA A 345 -3.51 8.11 -26.50
C ALA A 345 -3.47 9.36 -27.42
N ASN A 346 -3.31 10.59 -26.89
CA ASN A 346 -3.61 11.80 -27.67
C ASN A 346 -2.47 12.76 -27.98
N ASP A 347 -1.28 12.68 -27.39
CA ASP A 347 -0.23 13.68 -27.67
C ASP A 347 1.09 13.03 -28.11
N GLY A 348 1.33 13.09 -29.43
CA GLY A 348 2.63 12.84 -30.05
C GLY A 348 3.64 13.98 -29.87
N GLU A 349 3.57 14.71 -28.76
CA GLU A 349 4.56 15.73 -28.41
C GLU A 349 5.74 15.05 -27.69
N ALA A 350 6.96 15.32 -28.15
CA ALA A 350 8.18 14.80 -27.52
C ALA A 350 8.22 15.23 -26.05
N ALA A 351 8.08 14.28 -25.12
CA ALA A 351 8.20 14.56 -23.70
C ALA A 351 9.58 15.16 -23.42
N ASN A 352 9.63 16.42 -22.95
CA ASN A 352 10.88 17.01 -22.51
C ASN A 352 11.43 16.17 -21.35
N THR A 353 12.59 15.54 -21.58
CA THR A 353 13.32 14.79 -20.56
C THR A 353 14.25 15.75 -19.82
N PHE A 354 14.08 15.84 -18.51
CA PHE A 354 14.99 16.55 -17.63
C PHE A 354 15.90 15.54 -16.94
N ASN A 355 17.17 15.91 -16.77
CA ASN A 355 18.16 15.05 -16.14
C ASN A 355 18.86 15.81 -15.01
N TYR A 356 19.19 15.09 -13.94
CA TYR A 356 20.10 15.57 -12.90
C TYR A 356 21.36 14.68 -12.86
N PRO A 357 22.56 15.28 -12.74
CA PRO A 357 23.81 14.53 -12.71
C PRO A 357 23.98 13.80 -11.38
N ALA A 358 25.01 12.96 -11.31
CA ALA A 358 25.47 12.43 -10.03
C ALA A 358 25.89 13.61 -9.14
N MET A 359 25.49 13.60 -7.87
CA MET A 359 25.83 14.68 -6.94
C MET A 359 26.22 14.10 -5.59
N THR A 360 27.22 14.71 -4.96
CA THR A 360 27.56 14.41 -3.57
C THR A 360 27.38 15.65 -2.69
N LYS A 361 26.83 15.46 -1.49
CA LYS A 361 26.73 16.50 -0.47
C LYS A 361 27.19 16.00 0.89
N THR A 362 28.14 16.73 1.48
CA THR A 362 28.63 16.52 2.82
C THR A 362 28.07 17.58 3.74
N LEU A 363 27.32 17.17 4.77
CA LEU A 363 26.83 18.04 5.81
C LEU A 363 27.65 17.83 7.08
N ILE A 364 28.25 18.91 7.58
CA ILE A 364 28.99 18.95 8.84
C ILE A 364 28.14 19.74 9.85
N SER A 365 27.70 19.09 10.92
CA SER A 365 26.96 19.77 11.98
C SER A 365 27.92 20.56 12.87
N GLN A 366 27.68 21.86 13.07
CA GLN A 366 28.51 22.71 13.94
C GLN A 366 28.42 22.35 15.44
N LYS A 367 27.42 21.55 15.85
CA LYS A 367 27.15 21.20 17.26
C LYS A 367 27.47 19.74 17.63
N LYS A 368 27.75 18.88 16.65
CA LYS A 368 28.08 17.47 16.83
C LYS A 368 29.09 17.14 15.74
N GLU A 369 30.25 16.59 16.09
CA GLU A 369 31.34 16.16 15.19
C GLU A 369 30.93 15.05 14.18
N THR A 370 29.66 15.00 13.77
CA THR A 370 29.08 14.00 12.88
C THR A 370 29.07 14.54 11.46
N LYS A 371 29.78 13.82 10.57
CA LYS A 371 29.79 14.03 9.13
C LYS A 371 28.71 13.15 8.49
N PHE A 372 27.73 13.76 7.84
CA PHE A 372 26.75 13.06 7.02
C PHE A 372 27.09 13.23 5.54
N VAL A 373 27.13 12.14 4.78
CA VAL A 373 27.41 12.16 3.33
C VAL A 373 26.22 11.60 2.58
N LEU A 374 25.68 12.40 1.65
CA LEU A 374 24.64 12.01 0.71
C LEU A 374 25.26 11.87 -0.68
N HIS A 375 25.15 10.69 -1.27
CA HIS A 375 25.43 10.42 -2.67
C HIS A 375 24.11 10.33 -3.43
N VAL A 376 24.03 10.93 -4.61
CA VAL A 376 22.86 10.89 -5.49
C VAL A 376 23.32 10.28 -6.81
N ASP A 377 22.74 9.14 -7.17
CA ASP A 377 22.95 8.52 -8.47
C ASP A 377 22.24 9.37 -9.56
N PRO A 378 22.81 9.48 -10.77
CA PRO A 378 22.22 10.29 -11.83
C PRO A 378 20.84 9.75 -12.24
N GLY A 379 19.92 10.64 -12.57
CA GLY A 379 18.55 10.25 -12.91
C GLY A 379 17.89 11.16 -13.93
N ASP A 380 16.90 10.58 -14.60
CA ASP A 380 16.05 11.21 -15.60
C ASP A 380 14.61 11.31 -15.08
N PHE A 381 13.89 12.33 -15.53
CA PHE A 381 12.47 12.50 -15.25
C PHE A 381 11.76 13.19 -16.42
N THR A 382 10.48 12.86 -16.58
CA THR A 382 9.67 13.36 -17.70
C THR A 382 8.58 14.32 -17.23
N ASN A 383 8.03 15.10 -18.16
CA ASN A 383 6.82 15.87 -17.90
C ASN A 383 5.63 14.95 -17.63
N SER A 384 4.72 15.38 -16.76
CA SER A 384 3.53 14.61 -16.35
C SER A 384 3.82 13.37 -15.50
N GLU A 385 5.00 13.32 -14.88
CA GLU A 385 5.44 12.21 -14.03
C GLU A 385 5.58 12.63 -12.57
N ILE A 386 5.14 11.76 -11.66
CA ILE A 386 5.31 11.93 -10.21
C ILE A 386 6.36 10.95 -9.70
N ILE A 387 7.45 11.50 -9.15
CA ILE A 387 8.53 10.75 -8.54
C ILE A 387 8.38 10.80 -7.02
N CYS A 388 8.18 9.64 -6.40
CA CYS A 388 8.10 9.55 -4.95
C CYS A 388 9.45 9.13 -4.36
N MET A 389 9.90 9.83 -3.33
CA MET A 389 11.14 9.54 -2.61
C MET A 389 10.82 8.77 -1.32
N LEU A 390 11.37 7.56 -1.20
CA LEU A 390 11.15 6.67 -0.05
C LEU A 390 12.46 6.38 0.68
N GLY A 391 12.43 6.42 2.01
CA GLY A 391 13.59 6.13 2.85
C GLY A 391 13.31 6.40 4.33
N GLU A 392 14.22 5.97 5.20
CA GLU A 392 14.18 6.26 6.64
C GLU A 392 14.40 7.75 6.95
N ASN A 393 14.13 8.17 8.18
CA ASN A 393 14.46 9.51 8.63
C ASN A 393 15.97 9.67 8.74
N GLY A 394 16.52 10.75 8.19
CA GLY A 394 17.96 10.99 8.19
C GLY A 394 18.73 10.40 7.01
N THR A 395 18.04 9.92 5.96
CA THR A 395 18.69 9.46 4.72
C THR A 395 19.00 10.59 3.72
N GLY A 396 18.64 11.84 4.03
CA GLY A 396 18.94 12.99 3.17
C GLY A 396 17.87 13.37 2.14
N LYS A 397 16.64 12.84 2.24
CA LYS A 397 15.51 13.17 1.34
C LYS A 397 15.25 14.67 1.21
N THR A 398 15.06 15.36 2.34
CA THR A 398 14.90 16.82 2.38
C THR A 398 16.13 17.56 1.87
N THR A 399 17.34 17.02 2.10
CA THR A 399 18.58 17.60 1.56
C THR A 399 18.58 17.53 0.04
N PHE A 400 18.19 16.39 -0.53
CA PHE A 400 18.09 16.22 -1.98
C PHE A 400 17.03 17.15 -2.60
N ILE A 401 15.84 17.27 -1.99
CA ILE A 401 14.83 18.24 -2.42
C ILE A 401 15.37 19.68 -2.38
N ARG A 402 16.12 20.06 -1.35
CA ARG A 402 16.71 21.41 -1.27
C ARG A 402 17.79 21.65 -2.32
N MET A 403 18.50 20.59 -2.74
CA MET A 403 19.43 20.67 -3.86
C MET A 403 18.68 20.89 -5.17
N LEU A 404 17.60 20.15 -5.42
CA LEU A 404 16.72 20.36 -6.58
C LEU A 404 16.06 21.75 -6.57
N ALA A 405 15.74 22.28 -5.39
CA ALA A 405 15.20 23.63 -5.23
C ALA A 405 16.24 24.75 -5.42
N GLY A 406 17.53 24.43 -5.60
CA GLY A 406 18.62 25.40 -5.67
C GLY A 406 18.95 26.09 -4.35
N GLN A 407 18.43 25.61 -3.22
CA GLN A 407 18.69 26.19 -1.89
C GLN A 407 20.02 25.72 -1.29
N ILE A 408 20.49 24.54 -1.70
CA ILE A 408 21.76 23.93 -1.27
C ILE A 408 22.52 23.53 -2.53
N LYS A 409 23.78 23.93 -2.65
CA LYS A 409 24.66 23.53 -3.76
C LYS A 409 25.34 22.19 -3.44
N SER A 410 25.61 21.35 -4.45
CA SER A 410 26.42 20.14 -4.26
C SER A 410 27.87 20.49 -3.88
N ASP A 411 28.60 19.55 -3.29
CA ASP A 411 30.01 19.78 -2.91
C ASP A 411 30.87 20.06 -4.15
N GLU A 412 30.58 19.36 -5.26
CA GLU A 412 31.23 19.55 -6.56
C GLU A 412 30.95 20.95 -7.12
N MET A 413 29.71 21.45 -6.99
CA MET A 413 29.38 22.82 -7.40
C MET A 413 30.04 23.87 -6.51
N GLU A 414 30.08 23.64 -5.19
CA GLU A 414 30.78 24.55 -4.25
C GLU A 414 32.28 24.59 -4.51
N GLN A 415 32.87 23.48 -4.94
CA GLN A 415 34.29 23.41 -5.32
C GLN A 415 34.53 24.11 -6.67
N ALA A 416 33.68 23.87 -7.67
CA ALA A 416 33.77 24.54 -8.97
C ALA A 416 33.62 26.08 -8.85
N GLU A 417 32.72 26.55 -7.97
CA GLU A 417 32.53 27.98 -7.68
C GLU A 417 33.77 28.59 -6.99
N LYS A 418 34.44 27.85 -6.10
CA LYS A 418 35.71 28.30 -5.49
C LYS A 418 36.88 28.30 -6.47
N GLU A 419 36.88 27.37 -7.42
CA GLU A 419 37.91 27.23 -8.45
C GLU A 419 37.68 28.19 -9.66
N ASN A 420 36.55 28.92 -9.71
CA ASN A 420 36.14 29.75 -10.85
C ASN A 420 36.16 29.00 -12.20
N ASP A 421 35.87 27.69 -12.18
CA ASP A 421 35.90 26.82 -13.36
C ASP A 421 34.51 26.75 -13.99
N SER A 422 34.30 27.49 -15.08
CA SER A 422 33.01 27.56 -15.79
C SER A 422 32.59 26.22 -16.37
N ASP A 423 33.53 25.41 -16.85
CA ASP A 423 33.25 24.15 -17.53
C ASP A 423 32.78 23.08 -16.53
N LYS A 424 33.39 23.03 -15.34
CA LYS A 424 32.91 22.17 -14.25
C LYS A 424 31.58 22.64 -13.68
N MET A 425 31.35 23.95 -13.64
CA MET A 425 30.10 24.52 -13.15
C MET A 425 28.93 24.15 -14.07
N ASP A 426 29.12 24.19 -15.39
CA ASP A 426 28.13 23.75 -16.38
C ASP A 426 27.91 22.22 -16.37
N ALA A 427 28.95 21.43 -16.08
CA ALA A 427 28.83 19.98 -15.97
C ALA A 427 28.01 19.51 -14.75
N CYS A 428 28.13 20.24 -13.63
CA CYS A 428 27.42 19.95 -12.38
C CYS A 428 26.08 20.68 -12.25
N ALA A 429 25.78 21.63 -13.15
CA ALA A 429 24.53 22.38 -13.12
C ALA A 429 23.32 21.51 -13.43
N LEU A 430 22.21 21.78 -12.74
CA LEU A 430 20.91 21.22 -13.09
C LEU A 430 20.48 21.78 -14.45
N ARG A 431 20.06 20.91 -15.37
CA ARG A 431 19.65 21.30 -16.74
C ARG A 431 18.24 21.89 -16.81
N TYR A 432 17.82 22.59 -15.76
CA TYR A 432 16.56 23.33 -15.69
C TYR A 432 16.75 24.58 -14.81
N ASP A 433 15.98 25.63 -15.10
CA ASP A 433 16.07 26.87 -14.35
C ASP A 433 15.41 26.71 -12.96
N SER A 434 16.16 26.97 -11.89
CA SER A 434 15.65 26.99 -10.52
C SER A 434 14.48 27.98 -10.31
N SER A 435 14.32 28.97 -11.19
CA SER A 435 13.21 29.93 -11.14
C SER A 435 11.84 29.31 -11.44
N THR A 436 11.80 28.17 -12.12
CA THR A 436 10.57 27.43 -12.48
C THR A 436 10.16 26.40 -11.43
N VAL A 437 10.76 26.43 -10.23
CA VAL A 437 10.48 25.48 -9.16
C VAL A 437 9.51 26.06 -8.12
N SER A 438 8.53 25.24 -7.72
CA SER A 438 7.67 25.48 -6.55
C SER A 438 8.03 24.50 -5.45
N TYR A 439 8.19 24.97 -4.21
CA TYR A 439 8.63 24.15 -3.09
C TYR A 439 7.72 24.31 -1.88
N LYS A 440 7.20 23.18 -1.37
CA LYS A 440 6.55 23.06 -0.07
C LYS A 440 7.55 22.48 0.94
N PRO A 441 7.92 23.23 1.99
CA PRO A 441 8.80 22.72 3.04
C PRO A 441 8.10 21.71 3.96
N GLN A 442 8.90 20.84 4.58
CA GLN A 442 8.46 19.89 5.62
C GLN A 442 7.90 20.61 6.86
N LYS A 443 8.66 21.56 7.43
CA LYS A 443 8.27 22.35 8.60
C LYS A 443 7.54 23.61 8.16
N ILE A 444 6.25 23.69 8.50
CA ILE A 444 5.43 24.87 8.22
C ILE A 444 5.19 25.59 9.54
N ALA A 445 5.54 26.88 9.57
CA ALA A 445 5.28 27.74 10.71
C ALA A 445 4.38 28.91 10.25
N PRO A 446 3.35 29.28 11.03
CA PRO A 446 2.46 30.39 10.69
C PRO A 446 3.16 31.72 10.96
N LYS A 447 4.04 32.15 10.04
CA LYS A 447 4.79 33.43 10.16
C LYS A 447 4.02 34.63 9.62
N PHE A 448 3.01 34.39 8.78
CA PHE A 448 2.24 35.46 8.15
C PHE A 448 1.22 36.05 9.12
N GLN A 449 1.30 37.37 9.32
CA GLN A 449 0.35 38.13 10.11
C GLN A 449 -0.74 38.65 9.16
N GLY A 450 -1.91 38.01 9.17
CA GLY A 450 -3.04 38.32 8.29
C GLY A 450 -3.96 37.11 8.08
N THR A 451 -4.98 37.30 7.24
CA THR A 451 -5.95 36.24 6.91
C THR A 451 -5.40 35.29 5.84
N VAL A 452 -5.97 34.08 5.76
CA VAL A 452 -5.65 33.13 4.69
C VAL A 452 -5.95 33.74 3.31
N ARG A 453 -7.07 34.47 3.18
CA ARG A 453 -7.46 35.23 1.99
C ARG A 453 -6.35 36.16 1.52
N GLU A 454 -5.83 36.99 2.43
CA GLU A 454 -4.74 37.92 2.14
C GLU A 454 -3.46 37.20 1.69
N LEU A 455 -3.08 36.12 2.38
CA LEU A 455 -1.90 35.32 2.04
C LEU A 455 -2.02 34.73 0.63
N LEU A 456 -3.18 34.14 0.34
CA LEU A 456 -3.53 33.52 -0.92
C LEU A 456 -3.53 34.56 -2.06
N HIS A 457 -4.21 35.70 -1.90
CA HIS A 457 -4.21 36.77 -2.91
C HIS A 457 -2.83 37.41 -3.11
N ARG A 458 -1.99 37.50 -2.07
CA ARG A 458 -0.65 38.08 -2.18
C ARG A 458 0.32 37.18 -2.93
N ARG A 459 0.18 35.86 -2.81
CA ARG A 459 1.14 34.88 -3.37
C ARG A 459 0.70 34.27 -4.68
N ILE A 460 -0.60 33.99 -4.86
CA ILE A 460 -1.12 33.19 -5.98
C ILE A 460 -2.43 33.78 -6.55
N ARG A 461 -2.47 35.11 -6.74
CA ARG A 461 -3.67 35.84 -7.21
C ARG A 461 -4.28 35.23 -8.47
N GLU A 462 -3.45 34.93 -9.47
CA GLU A 462 -3.89 34.41 -10.76
C GLU A 462 -4.53 33.02 -10.64
N ALA A 463 -3.92 32.14 -9.83
CA ALA A 463 -4.42 30.79 -9.62
C ALA A 463 -5.77 30.77 -8.89
N ILE A 464 -5.98 31.62 -7.88
CA ILE A 464 -7.25 31.66 -7.13
C ILE A 464 -8.41 32.16 -7.99
N VAL A 465 -8.13 33.10 -8.90
CA VAL A 465 -9.14 33.62 -9.82
C VAL A 465 -9.52 32.58 -10.87
N ASN A 466 -8.62 31.64 -11.19
CA ASN A 466 -8.88 30.59 -12.17
C ASN A 466 -9.92 29.57 -11.64
N PRO A 467 -11.10 29.43 -12.28
CA PRO A 467 -12.12 28.47 -11.88
C PRO A 467 -11.68 27.00 -11.91
N GLN A 468 -10.73 26.66 -12.80
CA GLN A 468 -10.18 25.30 -12.90
C GLN A 468 -9.38 24.96 -11.64
N PHE A 469 -8.44 25.83 -11.24
CA PHE A 469 -7.66 25.66 -10.02
C PHE A 469 -8.55 25.61 -8.77
N ALA A 470 -9.59 26.45 -8.72
CA ALA A 470 -10.55 26.40 -7.63
C ALA A 470 -11.28 25.05 -7.53
N THR A 471 -11.61 24.44 -8.67
CA THR A 471 -12.32 23.16 -8.74
C THR A 471 -11.40 21.97 -8.48
N ASP A 472 -10.15 22.03 -8.95
CA ASP A 472 -9.18 20.96 -8.80
C ASP A 472 -8.50 20.94 -7.44
N VAL A 473 -8.25 22.12 -6.84
CA VAL A 473 -7.42 22.27 -5.65
C VAL A 473 -8.17 22.89 -4.47
N THR A 474 -8.77 24.09 -4.63
CA THR A 474 -9.32 24.86 -3.50
C THR A 474 -10.55 24.23 -2.86
N LYS A 475 -11.55 23.83 -3.68
CA LYS A 475 -12.80 23.23 -3.22
C LYS A 475 -12.56 21.84 -2.60
N PRO A 476 -11.83 20.90 -3.22
CA PRO A 476 -11.60 19.59 -2.61
C PRO A 476 -10.83 19.66 -1.29
N LEU A 477 -9.94 20.65 -1.13
CA LEU A 477 -9.22 20.88 0.12
C LEU A 477 -10.03 21.68 1.15
N ASN A 478 -11.31 22.01 0.89
CA ASN A 478 -12.20 22.75 1.80
C ASN A 478 -11.56 24.04 2.36
N ILE A 479 -10.90 24.82 1.50
CA ILE A 479 -10.25 26.08 1.91
C ILE A 479 -11.28 27.18 2.17
N ASP A 480 -12.47 27.12 1.53
CA ASP A 480 -13.53 28.12 1.68
C ASP A 480 -13.96 28.34 3.14
N ASN A 481 -13.91 27.28 3.96
CA ASN A 481 -14.27 27.35 5.39
C ASN A 481 -13.24 28.09 6.25
N ILE A 482 -11.98 28.18 5.80
CA ILE A 482 -10.85 28.75 6.55
C ILE A 482 -10.30 30.03 5.92
N ILE A 483 -10.84 30.46 4.78
CA ILE A 483 -10.28 31.55 3.98
C ILE A 483 -10.27 32.88 4.74
N ASP A 484 -11.25 33.13 5.60
CA ASP A 484 -11.36 34.37 6.38
C ASP A 484 -10.70 34.28 7.76
N GLN A 485 -10.12 33.12 8.12
CA GLN A 485 -9.43 32.94 9.39
C GLN A 485 -7.99 33.49 9.33
N ALA A 486 -7.46 33.90 10.48
CA ALA A 486 -6.07 34.32 10.61
C ALA A 486 -5.13 33.11 10.60
N VAL A 487 -4.03 33.20 9.84
CA VAL A 487 -3.05 32.12 9.68
C VAL A 487 -2.47 31.59 11.02
N PRO A 488 -2.19 32.44 12.03
CA PRO A 488 -1.71 31.95 13.34
C PRO A 488 -2.71 31.12 14.14
N HIS A 489 -4.01 31.20 13.83
CA HIS A 489 -5.07 30.48 14.55
C HIS A 489 -5.46 29.16 13.88
N LEU A 490 -4.89 28.84 12.73
CA LEU A 490 -5.16 27.58 12.03
C LEU A 490 -4.60 26.37 12.77
N SER A 491 -5.31 25.25 12.69
CA SER A 491 -4.77 23.96 13.09
C SER A 491 -3.65 23.49 12.15
N GLY A 492 -2.82 22.53 12.62
CA GLY A 492 -1.74 21.98 11.80
C GLY A 492 -2.21 21.40 10.46
N GLY A 493 -3.35 20.68 10.44
CA GLY A 493 -3.92 20.13 9.21
C GLY A 493 -4.51 21.20 8.28
N GLU A 494 -5.11 22.26 8.82
CA GLU A 494 -5.55 23.42 8.02
C GLU A 494 -4.37 24.15 7.40
N LEU A 495 -3.34 24.42 8.19
CA LEU A 495 -2.11 25.07 7.75
C LEU A 495 -1.40 24.24 6.66
N GLN A 496 -1.39 22.92 6.81
CA GLN A 496 -0.86 21.99 5.80
C GLN A 496 -1.62 22.09 4.48
N ARG A 497 -2.97 22.11 4.52
CA ARG A 497 -3.81 22.27 3.31
C ARG A 497 -3.51 23.60 2.61
N VAL A 498 -3.41 24.70 3.36
CA VAL A 498 -3.03 26.02 2.81
C VAL A 498 -1.65 25.97 2.16
N ALA A 499 -0.67 25.29 2.77
CA ALA A 499 0.67 25.15 2.19
C ALA A 499 0.69 24.34 0.88
N ILE A 500 -0.13 23.30 0.77
CA ILE A 500 -0.31 22.54 -0.48
C ILE A 500 -0.90 23.46 -1.56
N VAL A 501 -1.95 24.22 -1.25
CA VAL A 501 -2.57 25.17 -2.20
C VAL A 501 -1.59 26.24 -2.66
N LEU A 502 -0.79 26.81 -1.74
CA LEU A 502 0.24 27.80 -2.07
C LEU A 502 1.32 27.23 -3.00
N CYS A 503 1.72 25.97 -2.78
CA CYS A 503 2.71 25.31 -3.62
C CYS A 503 2.16 25.08 -5.03
N LEU A 504 0.96 24.50 -5.15
CA LEU A 504 0.34 24.20 -6.46
C LEU A 504 -0.08 25.46 -7.22
N GLY A 505 -0.46 26.53 -6.51
CA GLY A 505 -0.89 27.79 -7.13
C GLY A 505 0.25 28.66 -7.66
N LYS A 506 1.51 28.37 -7.32
CA LYS A 506 2.66 29.07 -7.88
C LYS A 506 2.93 28.49 -9.29
N PRO A 507 3.06 29.33 -10.34
CA PRO A 507 3.41 28.84 -11.67
C PRO A 507 4.82 28.23 -11.63
N ALA A 508 4.91 26.94 -11.92
CA ALA A 508 6.13 26.16 -11.88
C ALA A 508 6.06 24.97 -12.84
N ASP A 509 7.21 24.51 -13.32
CA ASP A 509 7.33 23.29 -14.11
C ASP A 509 7.58 22.07 -13.22
N ILE A 510 8.31 22.29 -12.11
CA ILE A 510 8.69 21.27 -11.15
C ILE A 510 8.13 21.63 -9.78
N TYR A 511 7.34 20.72 -9.21
CA TYR A 511 6.79 20.84 -7.85
C TYR A 511 7.55 19.93 -6.89
N LEU A 512 8.12 20.51 -5.84
CA LEU A 512 8.82 19.80 -4.79
C LEU A 512 7.98 19.81 -3.52
N ILE A 513 7.46 18.65 -3.11
CA ILE A 513 6.50 18.54 -2.02
C ILE A 513 7.08 17.63 -0.93
N ASP A 514 7.55 18.23 0.15
CA ASP A 514 8.14 17.49 1.29
C ASP A 514 7.06 17.22 2.36
N GLU A 515 6.77 15.94 2.61
CA GLU A 515 5.78 15.41 3.57
C GLU A 515 4.40 16.11 3.54
N PRO A 516 3.64 15.98 2.44
CA PRO A 516 2.27 16.48 2.38
C PRO A 516 1.30 15.80 3.36
N SER A 517 1.57 14.57 3.82
CA SER A 517 0.73 13.83 4.78
C SER A 517 0.78 14.30 6.24
N ALA A 518 1.74 15.16 6.60
CA ALA A 518 1.93 15.61 7.98
C ALA A 518 0.67 16.30 8.54
N TYR A 519 0.28 15.96 9.77
CA TYR A 519 -0.91 16.49 10.49
C TYR A 519 -2.28 16.25 9.84
N LEU A 520 -2.33 15.62 8.66
CA LEU A 520 -3.58 15.26 7.99
C LEU A 520 -4.12 13.94 8.53
N ASP A 521 -5.45 13.87 8.67
CA ASP A 521 -6.13 12.61 8.94
C ASP A 521 -6.20 11.71 7.68
N SER A 522 -6.64 10.47 7.86
CA SER A 522 -6.68 9.46 6.78
C SER A 522 -7.51 9.91 5.58
N GLU A 523 -8.59 10.67 5.80
CA GLU A 523 -9.43 11.20 4.74
C GLU A 523 -8.76 12.35 4.00
N GLN A 524 -8.24 13.34 4.73
CA GLN A 524 -7.53 14.48 4.17
C GLN A 524 -6.29 14.06 3.38
N ARG A 525 -5.57 13.02 3.81
CA ARG A 525 -4.41 12.47 3.06
C ARG A 525 -4.82 11.95 1.69
N ILE A 526 -5.91 11.18 1.61
CA ILE A 526 -6.38 10.61 0.35
C ILE A 526 -6.87 11.72 -0.58
N VAL A 527 -7.60 12.71 -0.04
CA VAL A 527 -8.03 13.88 -0.81
C VAL A 527 -6.84 14.69 -1.32
N ALA A 528 -5.84 14.96 -0.47
CA ALA A 528 -4.62 15.67 -0.87
C ALA A 528 -3.86 14.92 -1.97
N ALA A 529 -3.72 13.59 -1.85
CA ALA A 529 -3.09 12.76 -2.87
C ALA A 529 -3.83 12.84 -4.22
N LYS A 530 -5.16 12.76 -4.19
CA LYS A 530 -6.03 12.91 -5.38
C LYS A 530 -5.88 14.28 -6.04
N VAL A 531 -5.83 15.34 -5.25
CA VAL A 531 -5.66 16.72 -5.74
C VAL A 531 -4.29 16.90 -6.38
N ILE A 532 -3.21 16.48 -5.71
CA ILE A 532 -1.84 16.58 -6.21
C ILE A 532 -1.72 15.81 -7.54
N LYS A 533 -2.16 14.55 -7.59
CA LYS A 533 -2.09 13.73 -8.80
C LYS A 533 -2.89 14.33 -9.96
N ARG A 534 -4.13 14.75 -9.69
CA ARG A 534 -5.00 15.36 -10.72
C ARG A 534 -4.41 16.64 -11.27
N PHE A 535 -3.94 17.53 -10.41
CA PHE A 535 -3.39 18.81 -10.83
C PHE A 535 -2.13 18.64 -11.68
N ILE A 536 -1.20 17.78 -11.27
CA ILE A 536 0.06 17.55 -11.99
C ILE A 536 -0.20 16.95 -13.37
N LEU A 537 -1.10 15.95 -13.46
CA LEU A 537 -1.47 15.31 -14.73
C LEU A 537 -2.18 16.31 -15.67
N HIS A 538 -3.15 17.07 -15.16
CA HIS A 538 -3.90 18.03 -15.97
C HIS A 538 -3.03 19.22 -16.45
N ALA A 539 -2.12 19.70 -15.60
CA ALA A 539 -1.20 20.78 -15.93
C ALA A 539 0.04 20.32 -16.73
N LYS A 540 0.19 19.01 -17.00
CA LYS A 540 1.35 18.38 -17.64
C LYS A 540 2.68 18.77 -17.00
N LYS A 541 2.73 18.80 -15.66
CA LYS A 541 3.91 19.20 -14.87
C LYS A 541 4.56 17.98 -14.23
N THR A 542 5.71 18.14 -13.59
CA THR A 542 6.35 17.05 -12.83
C THR A 542 6.38 17.38 -11.34
N ALA A 543 6.36 16.36 -10.49
CA ALA A 543 6.56 16.57 -9.06
C ALA A 543 7.44 15.52 -8.41
N PHE A 544 8.25 15.99 -7.47
CA PHE A 544 8.96 15.16 -6.51
C PHE A 544 8.24 15.23 -5.17
N VAL A 545 7.79 14.08 -4.68
CA VAL A 545 7.05 13.97 -3.43
C VAL A 545 7.84 13.12 -2.45
N VAL A 546 8.14 13.66 -1.26
CA VAL A 546 8.68 12.87 -0.14
C VAL A 546 7.52 12.43 0.74
N GLU A 547 7.36 11.11 0.88
CA GLU A 547 6.29 10.54 1.68
C GLU A 547 6.75 9.38 2.56
N HIS A 548 6.04 9.22 3.67
CA HIS A 548 6.21 8.14 4.61
C HIS A 548 4.95 7.27 4.74
N ASP A 549 3.82 7.70 4.18
CA ASP A 549 2.59 6.92 4.13
C ASP A 549 2.55 6.08 2.84
N PHE A 550 2.52 4.75 3.00
CA PHE A 550 2.46 3.82 1.87
C PHE A 550 1.26 4.02 0.97
N ILE A 551 0.10 4.37 1.54
CA ILE A 551 -1.13 4.54 0.79
C ILE A 551 -1.00 5.77 -0.11
N MET A 552 -0.48 6.87 0.44
CA MET A 552 -0.26 8.10 -0.33
C MET A 552 0.84 7.93 -1.38
N ALA A 553 1.96 7.28 -1.01
CA ALA A 553 3.07 7.01 -1.92
C ALA A 553 2.64 6.13 -3.10
N THR A 554 1.95 5.01 -2.85
CA THR A 554 1.46 4.11 -3.93
C THR A 554 0.40 4.75 -4.82
N TYR A 555 -0.37 5.69 -4.30
CA TYR A 555 -1.38 6.40 -5.08
C TYR A 555 -0.76 7.49 -5.98
N LEU A 556 0.22 8.23 -5.45
CA LEU A 556 0.88 9.33 -6.14
C LEU A 556 1.89 8.86 -7.18
N ALA A 557 2.78 7.94 -6.78
CA ALA A 557 4.01 7.63 -7.50
C ALA A 557 3.78 6.89 -8.81
N ASP A 558 4.49 7.34 -9.85
CA ASP A 558 4.68 6.60 -11.10
C ASP A 558 6.08 5.94 -11.10
N ARG A 559 7.10 6.70 -10.69
CA ARG A 559 8.46 6.22 -10.35
C ARG A 559 8.81 6.48 -8.89
N VAL A 560 9.77 5.72 -8.38
CA VAL A 560 10.22 5.78 -6.99
C VAL A 560 11.74 5.89 -6.93
N VAL A 561 12.23 6.82 -6.11
CA VAL A 561 13.63 6.91 -5.69
C VAL A 561 13.75 6.29 -4.30
N VAL A 562 14.56 5.23 -4.20
CA VAL A 562 14.82 4.53 -2.94
C VAL A 562 16.16 4.99 -2.39
N TYR A 563 16.19 5.28 -1.09
CA TYR A 563 17.41 5.64 -0.38
C TYR A 563 17.99 4.43 0.34
N ASP A 564 19.25 4.14 0.06
CA ASP A 564 20.02 3.05 0.68
C ASP A 564 21.08 3.63 1.63
N GLY A 565 21.47 2.87 2.66
CA GLY A 565 22.59 3.20 3.54
C GLY A 565 22.21 3.36 5.00
N GLN A 566 23.14 3.88 5.81
CA GLN A 566 22.91 4.08 7.24
C GLN A 566 22.43 5.51 7.52
N PRO A 567 21.24 5.68 8.12
CA PRO A 567 20.70 7.01 8.42
C PRO A 567 21.67 7.86 9.25
N GLY A 568 21.90 9.11 8.84
CA GLY A 568 22.78 10.03 9.54
C GLY A 568 24.29 9.80 9.37
N VAL A 569 24.71 8.80 8.60
CA VAL A 569 26.14 8.53 8.29
C VAL A 569 26.41 8.65 6.79
N ASN A 570 25.99 7.66 6.01
CA ASN A 570 26.20 7.59 4.57
C ASN A 570 24.93 7.05 3.89
N CYS A 571 24.40 7.81 2.93
CA CYS A 571 23.21 7.39 2.20
C CYS A 571 23.38 7.63 0.70
N THR A 572 22.81 6.73 -0.09
CA THR A 572 22.79 6.80 -1.56
C THR A 572 21.35 6.87 -2.04
N ALA A 573 20.98 7.95 -2.71
CA ALA A 573 19.72 8.06 -3.44
C ALA A 573 19.90 7.35 -4.79
N ARG A 574 19.14 6.27 -5.01
CA ARG A 574 19.22 5.49 -6.25
C ARG A 574 18.58 6.19 -7.42
N THR A 575 18.89 5.71 -8.62
CA THR A 575 18.21 6.14 -9.84
C THR A 575 16.69 5.90 -9.72
N PRO A 576 15.83 6.76 -10.31
CA PRO A 576 14.38 6.57 -10.24
C PRO A 576 13.98 5.26 -10.93
N GLN A 577 13.32 4.36 -10.20
CA GLN A 577 12.88 3.05 -10.69
C GLN A 577 11.35 3.02 -10.86
N SER A 578 10.83 2.00 -11.54
CA SER A 578 9.39 1.76 -11.57
C SER A 578 8.84 1.55 -10.14
N LEU A 579 7.56 1.90 -9.94
CA LEU A 579 6.89 1.72 -8.66
C LEU A 579 7.08 0.32 -8.07
N LEU A 580 6.97 -0.73 -8.87
CA LEU A 580 7.11 -2.12 -8.42
C LEU A 580 8.54 -2.43 -7.97
N SER A 581 9.54 -2.10 -8.80
CA SER A 581 10.95 -2.36 -8.48
C SER A 581 11.40 -1.57 -7.24
N GLY A 582 11.08 -0.28 -7.22
CA GLY A 582 11.44 0.62 -6.11
C GLY A 582 10.79 0.18 -4.80
N MET A 583 9.48 -0.12 -4.82
CA MET A 583 8.80 -0.62 -3.62
C MET A 583 9.36 -1.97 -3.16
N ASN A 584 9.66 -2.90 -4.06
CA ASN A 584 10.27 -4.18 -3.67
C ASN A 584 11.65 -4.00 -3.03
N SER A 585 12.49 -3.11 -3.56
CA SER A 585 13.79 -2.78 -2.95
C SER A 585 13.63 -2.19 -1.56
N PHE A 586 12.74 -1.19 -1.41
CA PHE A 586 12.46 -0.54 -0.14
C PHE A 586 11.88 -1.51 0.91
N LEU A 587 10.90 -2.33 0.52
CA LEU A 587 10.26 -3.31 1.40
C LEU A 587 11.22 -4.43 1.82
N LYS A 588 12.15 -4.82 0.95
CA LYS A 588 13.19 -5.79 1.28
C LYS A 588 14.13 -5.28 2.37
N GLN A 589 14.50 -4.00 2.35
CA GLN A 589 15.32 -3.38 3.40
C GLN A 589 14.61 -3.35 4.75
N LEU A 590 13.28 -3.21 4.72
CA LEU A 590 12.45 -3.21 5.91
C LEU A 590 12.08 -4.63 6.40
N GLU A 591 12.43 -5.67 5.64
CA GLU A 591 12.04 -7.07 5.89
C GLU A 591 10.53 -7.28 6.07
N ILE A 592 9.72 -6.49 5.36
CA ILE A 592 8.26 -6.46 5.48
C ILE A 592 7.62 -6.74 4.12
N THR A 593 6.50 -7.47 4.12
CA THR A 593 5.75 -7.76 2.90
C THR A 593 4.34 -7.16 2.94
N PHE A 594 3.84 -6.88 1.74
CA PHE A 594 2.51 -6.33 1.52
C PHE A 594 1.67 -7.26 0.65
N ARG A 595 0.37 -7.27 0.92
CA ARG A 595 -0.66 -7.84 0.04
C ARG A 595 -1.71 -6.80 -0.29
N ARG A 596 -2.38 -6.93 -1.43
CA ARG A 596 -3.55 -6.09 -1.76
C ARG A 596 -4.81 -6.74 -1.22
N ASP A 597 -5.72 -5.95 -0.66
CA ASP A 597 -7.08 -6.43 -0.38
C ASP A 597 -7.81 -6.66 -1.72
N PRO A 598 -8.47 -7.81 -1.93
CA PRO A 598 -9.17 -8.11 -3.19
C PRO A 598 -10.36 -7.18 -3.49
N THR A 599 -10.92 -6.50 -2.48
CA THR A 599 -12.13 -5.68 -2.64
C THR A 599 -11.83 -4.25 -3.09
N ASN A 600 -10.84 -3.60 -2.48
CA ASN A 600 -10.51 -2.19 -2.72
C ASN A 600 -9.06 -1.97 -3.16
N PHE A 601 -8.29 -3.03 -3.41
CA PHE A 601 -6.89 -3.01 -3.85
C PHE A 601 -5.92 -2.27 -2.92
N ARG A 602 -6.35 -1.96 -1.70
CA ARG A 602 -5.55 -1.26 -0.71
C ARG A 602 -4.31 -2.09 -0.31
N PRO A 603 -3.12 -1.49 -0.16
CA PRO A 603 -1.96 -2.17 0.40
C PRO A 603 -2.18 -2.51 1.88
N ARG A 604 -1.88 -3.76 2.24
CA ARG A 604 -2.04 -4.32 3.57
C ARG A 604 -0.74 -4.96 4.03
N ILE A 605 -0.25 -4.57 5.20
CA ILE A 605 0.98 -5.10 5.80
C ILE A 605 0.72 -6.52 6.31
N ASN A 606 1.59 -7.47 5.99
CA ASN A 606 1.51 -8.78 6.61
C ASN A 606 2.15 -8.76 8.01
N LYS A 607 1.57 -9.53 8.91
CA LYS A 607 2.22 -9.80 10.20
C LYS A 607 3.53 -10.56 9.94
N SER A 608 4.56 -10.20 10.69
CA SER A 608 5.89 -10.82 10.61
C SER A 608 5.75 -12.33 10.79
N GLN A 609 6.48 -13.11 9.99
CA GLN A 609 6.50 -14.58 10.05
C GLN A 609 5.15 -15.26 9.79
N SER A 610 4.14 -14.53 9.32
CA SER A 610 2.89 -15.16 8.86
C SER A 610 3.15 -16.02 7.61
N VAL A 611 2.30 -17.03 7.38
CA VAL A 611 2.42 -17.92 6.20
C VAL A 611 2.58 -17.12 4.90
N LYS A 612 1.75 -16.09 4.70
CA LYS A 612 1.83 -15.19 3.54
C LYS A 612 3.09 -14.32 3.51
N ASP A 613 3.62 -13.91 4.66
CA ASP A 613 4.90 -13.18 4.73
C ASP A 613 6.06 -14.07 4.29
N VAL A 614 6.08 -15.32 4.77
CA VAL A 614 7.08 -16.32 4.38
C VAL A 614 6.97 -16.67 2.90
N GLU A 615 5.75 -16.92 2.40
CA GLU A 615 5.49 -17.17 0.98
C GLU A 615 5.92 -15.99 0.10
N GLN A 616 5.68 -14.75 0.52
CA GLN A 616 6.07 -13.60 -0.29
C GLN A 616 7.58 -13.36 -0.25
N LYS A 617 8.23 -13.51 0.91
CA LYS A 617 9.69 -13.46 1.02
C LYS A 617 10.38 -14.55 0.21
N SER A 618 9.81 -15.76 0.21
CA SER A 618 10.30 -16.89 -0.58
C SER A 618 10.00 -16.73 -2.07
N SER A 619 8.84 -16.18 -2.43
CA SER A 619 8.49 -15.91 -3.83
C SER A 619 9.45 -14.93 -4.51
N VAL A 620 10.09 -14.04 -3.74
CA VAL A 620 11.06 -13.04 -4.22
C VAL A 620 12.46 -13.64 -4.46
N SER A 621 12.75 -14.88 -4.03
CA SER A 621 14.07 -15.49 -4.24
C SER A 621 14.03 -17.03 -4.28
N ARG A 622 14.60 -17.64 -5.33
CA ARG A 622 14.86 -19.09 -5.43
C ARG A 622 15.91 -19.51 -4.38
N SER A 623 15.54 -19.59 -3.11
CA SER A 623 16.43 -19.93 -1.98
C SER A 623 16.30 -21.40 -1.58
N GLN A 624 17.34 -21.95 -0.94
CA GLN A 624 17.32 -23.29 -0.36
C GLN A 624 16.15 -23.49 0.63
N SER A 625 15.85 -22.46 1.44
CA SER A 625 14.74 -22.46 2.38
C SER A 625 13.36 -22.58 1.71
N THR A 626 13.20 -22.03 0.51
CA THR A 626 11.95 -22.14 -0.26
C THR A 626 11.67 -23.58 -0.67
N MET A 627 12.72 -24.28 -1.09
CA MET A 627 12.62 -25.68 -1.53
C MET A 627 12.37 -26.63 -0.36
N GLU A 628 12.97 -26.35 0.80
CA GLU A 628 12.71 -27.08 2.05
C GLU A 628 11.27 -26.89 2.55
N ASN A 629 10.73 -25.68 2.47
CA ASN A 629 9.34 -25.40 2.83
C ASN A 629 8.35 -26.08 1.87
N MET A 630 8.60 -26.04 0.56
CA MET A 630 7.79 -26.77 -0.44
C MET A 630 7.80 -28.28 -0.16
N LYS A 631 8.94 -28.84 0.25
CA LYS A 631 9.03 -30.23 0.69
C LYS A 631 8.06 -30.51 1.85
N ILE A 632 8.12 -29.72 2.92
CA ILE A 632 7.28 -29.92 4.11
C ILE A 632 5.79 -29.87 3.73
N GLU A 633 5.40 -28.89 2.91
CA GLU A 633 4.02 -28.74 2.43
C GLU A 633 3.56 -29.96 1.63
N MET A 634 4.38 -30.42 0.67
CA MET A 634 4.05 -31.58 -0.16
C MET A 634 3.95 -32.88 0.65
N GLU A 635 4.83 -33.06 1.65
CA GLU A 635 4.79 -34.23 2.55
C GLU A 635 3.53 -34.23 3.43
N LEU A 636 3.14 -33.06 3.95
CA LEU A 636 1.92 -32.89 4.77
C LEU A 636 0.64 -33.14 3.98
N VAL A 637 0.55 -32.63 2.76
CA VAL A 637 -0.70 -32.66 1.97
C VAL A 637 -0.89 -33.99 1.24
N ASN A 638 0.18 -34.57 0.68
CA ASN A 638 0.05 -35.64 -0.32
C ASN A 638 0.53 -37.03 0.15
N LYS A 639 0.92 -37.22 1.42
CA LYS A 639 1.48 -38.49 1.95
C LYS A 639 2.63 -39.06 1.09
N VAL A 640 3.41 -38.18 0.47
CA VAL A 640 4.62 -38.53 -0.30
C VAL A 640 5.85 -38.22 0.53
N ARG A 641 6.99 -38.85 0.22
CA ARG A 641 8.30 -38.45 0.75
C ARG A 641 9.00 -37.58 -0.29
N VAL A 642 9.48 -36.42 0.11
CA VAL A 642 10.11 -35.46 -0.80
C VAL A 642 11.58 -35.31 -0.44
N PHE A 643 12.45 -35.39 -1.44
CA PHE A 643 13.89 -35.20 -1.31
C PHE A 643 14.31 -33.98 -2.13
N CYS A 644 15.11 -33.11 -1.53
CA CYS A 644 15.50 -31.83 -2.09
C CYS A 644 17.01 -31.81 -2.32
N CYS A 645 17.45 -31.58 -3.55
CA CYS A 645 18.85 -31.36 -3.90
C CYS A 645 19.04 -29.94 -4.40
N PHE A 646 19.83 -29.13 -3.68
CA PHE A 646 20.13 -27.77 -4.10
C PHE A 646 21.37 -27.73 -4.99
N ALA A 647 21.17 -27.40 -6.27
CA ALA A 647 22.22 -27.30 -7.28
C ALA A 647 21.86 -26.27 -8.36
N ASP A 648 22.86 -25.53 -8.84
CA ASP A 648 22.70 -24.61 -9.97
C ASP A 648 22.96 -25.34 -11.29
N THR A 649 21.90 -25.70 -11.99
CA THR A 649 21.96 -26.42 -13.28
C THR A 649 22.49 -25.56 -14.43
N SER A 650 22.73 -24.25 -14.22
CA SER A 650 23.45 -23.41 -15.17
C SER A 650 24.97 -23.62 -15.14
N THR A 651 25.45 -24.50 -14.25
CA THR A 651 26.86 -24.88 -14.15
C THR A 651 27.02 -26.40 -14.31
N GLN A 652 28.16 -26.83 -14.86
CA GLN A 652 28.45 -28.25 -15.01
C GLN A 652 28.53 -28.97 -13.66
N ASP A 653 29.13 -28.32 -12.66
CA ASP A 653 29.26 -28.85 -11.30
C ASP A 653 27.89 -29.06 -10.64
N GLY A 654 26.95 -28.15 -10.86
CA GLY A 654 25.58 -28.32 -10.37
C GLY A 654 24.88 -29.52 -10.97
N ILE A 655 25.03 -29.76 -12.29
CA ILE A 655 24.47 -30.95 -12.96
C ILE A 655 25.10 -32.23 -12.38
N ASN A 656 26.42 -32.26 -12.23
CA ASN A 656 27.14 -33.41 -11.65
C ASN A 656 26.71 -33.68 -10.21
N LYS A 657 26.47 -32.63 -9.42
CA LYS A 657 25.97 -32.73 -8.04
C LYS A 657 24.60 -33.39 -7.97
N VAL A 658 23.69 -33.07 -8.89
CA VAL A 658 22.36 -33.72 -8.97
C VAL A 658 22.51 -35.22 -9.27
N ILE A 659 23.37 -35.57 -10.22
CA ILE A 659 23.63 -36.97 -10.59
C ILE A 659 24.25 -37.75 -9.42
N ALA A 660 25.23 -37.16 -8.73
CA ALA A 660 25.87 -37.75 -7.56
C ALA A 660 24.86 -37.99 -6.43
N TYR A 661 24.05 -36.98 -6.10
CA TYR A 661 23.02 -37.07 -5.07
C TYR A 661 22.04 -38.22 -5.31
N ILE A 662 21.60 -38.42 -6.54
CA ILE A 662 20.68 -39.50 -6.89
C ILE A 662 21.34 -40.88 -6.76
N ARG A 663 22.61 -41.00 -7.17
CA ARG A 663 23.38 -42.25 -7.07
C ARG A 663 23.69 -42.63 -5.62
N GLU A 664 24.10 -41.66 -4.80
CA GLU A 664 24.43 -41.86 -3.38
C GLU A 664 23.21 -42.35 -2.59
N ASN A 665 22.03 -41.78 -2.85
CA ASN A 665 20.79 -42.18 -2.19
C ASN A 665 20.14 -43.44 -2.82
N GLN A 666 20.76 -44.03 -3.85
CA GLN A 666 20.24 -45.18 -4.59
C GLN A 666 18.78 -45.02 -5.06
N PHE A 667 18.40 -43.80 -5.46
CA PHE A 667 17.03 -43.55 -5.88
C PHE A 667 16.72 -44.23 -7.21
N ARG A 668 15.59 -44.94 -7.22
CA ARG A 668 14.99 -45.48 -8.43
C ARG A 668 14.16 -44.39 -9.12
N ILE A 669 14.57 -43.96 -10.30
CA ILE A 669 13.83 -42.96 -11.09
C ILE A 669 12.93 -43.68 -12.09
N ASP A 670 11.63 -43.56 -11.91
CA ASP A 670 10.63 -44.04 -12.89
C ASP A 670 10.14 -42.91 -13.82
N ILE A 671 10.15 -41.66 -13.35
CA ILE A 671 9.76 -40.47 -14.12
C ILE A 671 10.83 -39.39 -13.93
N LEU A 672 11.29 -38.79 -15.03
CA LEU A 672 12.17 -37.62 -15.04
C LEU A 672 11.42 -36.44 -15.66
N ILE A 673 11.31 -35.32 -14.93
CA ILE A 673 10.70 -34.08 -15.44
C ILE A 673 11.78 -33.01 -15.53
N ASN A 674 12.11 -32.58 -16.75
CA ASN A 674 13.06 -31.49 -17.00
C ASN A 674 12.27 -30.20 -17.23
N ILE A 675 12.45 -29.21 -16.34
CA ILE A 675 11.85 -27.88 -16.51
C ILE A 675 12.87 -26.98 -17.18
N ALA A 676 12.74 -26.81 -18.49
CA ALA A 676 13.68 -26.09 -19.33
C ALA A 676 13.11 -24.71 -19.71
N SER A 677 13.11 -23.76 -18.77
CA SER A 677 12.71 -22.38 -19.06
C SER A 677 13.39 -21.35 -18.15
N LEU A 678 14.46 -20.74 -18.66
CA LEU A 678 14.90 -19.39 -18.28
C LEU A 678 14.54 -18.46 -19.45
N SER A 679 13.79 -17.39 -19.18
CA SER A 679 13.38 -16.46 -20.23
C SER A 679 13.32 -15.03 -19.71
N GLU A 680 13.91 -14.12 -20.46
CA GLU A 680 13.80 -12.66 -20.32
C GLU A 680 13.73 -12.09 -21.74
N ILE A 681 12.83 -11.13 -21.97
CA ILE A 681 12.65 -10.55 -23.30
C ILE A 681 13.83 -9.59 -23.55
N SER A 682 14.73 -9.95 -24.45
CA SER A 682 15.85 -9.08 -24.82
C SER A 682 16.19 -9.20 -26.31
N SER A 683 16.50 -8.06 -26.92
CA SER A 683 17.10 -8.05 -28.26
C SER A 683 18.42 -8.79 -28.22
N PHE A 684 18.73 -9.59 -29.24
CA PHE A 684 20.00 -10.31 -29.34
C PHE A 684 21.23 -9.40 -29.21
N VAL A 685 21.10 -8.13 -29.62
CA VAL A 685 22.16 -7.12 -29.51
C VAL A 685 22.43 -6.70 -28.06
N GLN A 686 21.40 -6.74 -27.20
CA GLN A 686 21.49 -6.33 -25.80
C GLN A 686 21.80 -7.52 -24.86
N LEU A 687 21.78 -8.75 -25.38
CA LEU A 687 22.03 -9.95 -24.60
C LEU A 687 23.52 -10.08 -24.24
N ARG A 688 23.83 -10.07 -22.94
CA ARG A 688 25.22 -10.27 -22.46
C ARG A 688 25.66 -11.71 -22.74
N ARG A 689 26.95 -11.88 -23.05
CA ARG A 689 27.54 -13.21 -23.34
C ARG A 689 27.37 -14.20 -22.19
N GLU A 690 27.53 -13.72 -20.96
CA GLU A 690 27.38 -14.52 -19.74
C GLU A 690 25.95 -15.06 -19.59
N ASP A 691 24.94 -14.22 -19.83
CA ASP A 691 23.53 -14.61 -19.77
C ASP A 691 23.19 -15.63 -20.86
N ALA A 692 23.69 -15.42 -22.09
CA ALA A 692 23.50 -16.35 -23.20
C ALA A 692 24.08 -17.75 -22.90
N GLN A 693 25.28 -17.80 -22.33
CA GLN A 693 25.93 -19.05 -21.93
C GLN A 693 25.15 -19.72 -20.79
N LYS A 694 24.76 -18.95 -19.78
CA LYS A 694 23.99 -19.43 -18.63
C LYS A 694 22.65 -20.05 -19.07
N TRP A 695 21.93 -19.40 -19.98
CA TRP A 695 20.64 -19.88 -20.48
C TRP A 695 20.78 -21.15 -21.30
N THR A 696 21.80 -21.21 -22.16
CA THR A 696 22.11 -22.39 -22.97
C THR A 696 22.44 -23.59 -22.07
N GLN A 697 23.27 -23.37 -21.04
CA GLN A 697 23.66 -24.40 -20.10
C GLN A 697 22.47 -24.90 -19.26
N ALA A 698 21.69 -23.98 -18.68
CA ALA A 698 20.55 -24.33 -17.83
C ALA A 698 19.40 -25.00 -18.59
N THR A 699 19.21 -24.66 -19.86
CA THR A 699 18.04 -25.08 -20.64
C THR A 699 18.34 -26.31 -21.49
N LEU A 700 19.41 -26.28 -22.30
CA LEU A 700 19.74 -27.37 -23.22
C LEU A 700 20.71 -28.38 -22.60
N ALA A 701 21.87 -27.92 -22.12
CA ALA A 701 22.91 -28.83 -21.63
C ALA A 701 22.43 -29.65 -20.43
N ALA A 702 21.79 -29.02 -19.44
CA ALA A 702 21.21 -29.71 -18.29
C ALA A 702 20.21 -30.80 -18.71
N THR A 703 19.29 -30.48 -19.62
CA THR A 703 18.28 -31.44 -20.14
C THR A 703 18.95 -32.64 -20.81
N VAL A 704 19.95 -32.40 -21.66
CA VAL A 704 20.71 -33.47 -22.35
C VAL A 704 21.46 -34.35 -21.35
N HIS A 705 22.22 -33.74 -20.43
CA HIS A 705 23.05 -34.46 -19.49
C HIS A 705 22.22 -35.31 -18.51
N LEU A 706 21.13 -34.76 -17.97
CA LEU A 706 20.24 -35.50 -17.06
C LEU A 706 19.54 -36.65 -17.80
N THR A 707 19.04 -36.40 -19.01
CA THR A 707 18.41 -37.44 -19.85
C THR A 707 19.39 -38.58 -20.13
N HIS A 708 20.60 -38.27 -20.59
CA HIS A 708 21.64 -39.26 -20.88
C HIS A 708 22.06 -40.05 -19.62
N ALA A 709 22.12 -39.40 -18.46
CA ALA A 709 22.51 -40.05 -17.21
C ALA A 709 21.50 -41.11 -16.72
N PHE A 710 20.19 -40.88 -16.92
CA PHE A 710 19.15 -41.72 -16.33
C PHE A 710 18.47 -42.66 -17.34
N LEU A 711 18.51 -42.35 -18.63
CA LEU A 711 17.87 -43.13 -19.68
C LEU A 711 18.36 -44.61 -19.74
N PRO A 712 19.65 -44.94 -19.61
CA PRO A 712 20.12 -46.33 -19.65
C PRO A 712 19.49 -47.23 -18.57
N MET A 713 19.24 -46.68 -17.38
CA MET A 713 18.61 -47.40 -16.27
C MET A 713 17.11 -47.65 -16.54
N MET A 714 16.43 -46.74 -17.24
CA MET A 714 15.04 -46.93 -17.67
C MET A 714 14.93 -48.00 -18.76
N ILE A 715 15.83 -47.97 -19.75
CA ILE A 715 15.87 -48.95 -20.85
C ILE A 715 16.09 -50.38 -20.33
N ARG A 716 17.05 -50.58 -19.41
CA ARG A 716 17.32 -51.90 -18.81
C ARG A 716 16.09 -52.53 -18.15
N ARG A 717 15.18 -51.70 -17.63
CA ARG A 717 13.95 -52.13 -16.95
C ARG A 717 12.74 -52.21 -17.87
N LYS A 718 12.89 -51.77 -19.12
CA LYS A 718 11.81 -51.57 -20.08
C LYS A 718 10.62 -50.74 -19.57
N LYS A 719 10.91 -49.77 -18.68
CA LYS A 719 9.89 -48.93 -18.04
C LYS A 719 10.50 -47.62 -17.57
N GLY A 720 9.91 -46.51 -18.02
CA GLY A 720 10.23 -45.16 -17.56
C GLY A 720 9.63 -44.07 -18.46
N SER A 721 9.49 -42.86 -17.93
CA SER A 721 8.98 -41.72 -18.70
C SER A 721 9.85 -40.47 -18.47
N ILE A 722 10.13 -39.73 -19.54
CA ILE A 722 10.85 -38.45 -19.47
C ILE A 722 9.96 -37.36 -20.06
N LEU A 723 9.72 -36.29 -19.30
CA LEU A 723 8.91 -35.15 -19.71
C LEU A 723 9.77 -33.89 -19.75
N ASN A 724 9.94 -33.33 -20.94
CA ASN A 724 10.64 -32.07 -21.16
C ASN A 724 9.60 -30.93 -21.24
N VAL A 725 9.60 -30.04 -20.24
CA VAL A 725 8.66 -28.93 -20.14
C VAL A 725 9.35 -27.65 -20.61
N THR A 726 8.80 -27.02 -21.65
CA THR A 726 9.26 -25.72 -22.18
C THR A 726 8.09 -24.75 -22.26
N SER A 727 8.31 -23.44 -22.21
CA SER A 727 7.20 -22.46 -22.08
C SER A 727 6.24 -22.47 -23.27
N MET A 728 6.74 -22.61 -24.50
CA MET A 728 5.94 -22.49 -25.72
C MET A 728 6.46 -23.39 -26.83
N LYS A 729 5.55 -23.91 -27.66
CA LYS A 729 5.94 -24.66 -28.86
C LYS A 729 6.40 -23.68 -29.94
N VAL A 730 7.63 -23.85 -30.40
CA VAL A 730 8.23 -22.97 -31.40
C VAL A 730 8.26 -23.69 -32.75
N ALA A 731 7.44 -23.23 -33.70
CA ALA A 731 7.36 -23.77 -35.05
C ALA A 731 8.06 -22.87 -36.11
N GLY A 732 8.78 -21.83 -35.66
CA GLY A 732 9.54 -20.91 -36.50
C GLY A 732 10.24 -19.83 -35.67
N PRO A 733 11.14 -19.02 -36.27
CA PRO A 733 11.89 -18.01 -35.53
C PRO A 733 10.97 -16.89 -35.03
N ILE A 734 11.22 -16.43 -33.80
CA ILE A 734 10.45 -15.37 -33.13
C ILE A 734 11.36 -14.15 -32.94
N PRO A 735 11.09 -13.03 -33.64
CA PRO A 735 11.82 -11.78 -33.46
C PRO A 735 11.81 -11.30 -32.00
N GLY A 736 12.95 -10.77 -31.51
CA GLY A 736 13.10 -10.35 -30.11
C GLY A 736 13.24 -11.49 -29.08
N ARG A 737 13.20 -12.75 -29.51
CA ARG A 737 13.42 -13.95 -28.69
C ARG A 737 14.27 -14.99 -29.42
N SER A 738 15.37 -14.55 -30.02
CA SER A 738 16.20 -15.38 -30.91
C SER A 738 16.82 -16.59 -30.19
N LEU A 739 17.47 -16.38 -29.05
CA LEU A 739 18.10 -17.46 -28.30
C LEU A 739 17.05 -18.42 -27.68
N GLU A 740 15.99 -17.88 -27.09
CA GLU A 740 14.91 -18.67 -26.49
C GLU A 740 14.21 -19.55 -27.54
N SER A 741 13.85 -18.98 -28.69
CA SER A 741 13.19 -19.73 -29.77
C SER A 741 14.08 -20.84 -30.32
N ALA A 742 15.39 -20.62 -30.44
CA ALA A 742 16.34 -21.65 -30.86
C ALA A 742 16.47 -22.79 -29.84
N LEU A 743 16.58 -22.47 -28.55
CA LEU A 743 16.73 -23.47 -27.48
C LEU A 743 15.48 -24.34 -27.33
N HIS A 744 14.28 -23.75 -27.39
CA HIS A 744 13.04 -24.53 -27.30
C HIS A 744 12.84 -25.45 -28.51
N ALA A 745 13.15 -24.97 -29.72
CA ALA A 745 13.12 -25.80 -30.93
C ALA A 745 14.12 -26.96 -30.85
N ALA A 746 15.32 -26.72 -30.32
CA ALA A 746 16.33 -27.75 -30.12
C ALA A 746 15.84 -28.85 -29.16
N ILE A 747 15.20 -28.48 -28.05
CA ILE A 747 14.65 -29.44 -27.09
C ILE A 747 13.51 -30.26 -27.70
N ASP A 748 12.62 -29.62 -28.48
CA ASP A 748 11.53 -30.31 -29.15
C ASP A 748 12.05 -31.38 -30.13
N MET A 749 12.95 -30.97 -31.04
CA MET A 749 13.55 -31.89 -32.00
C MET A 749 14.32 -33.02 -31.32
N LEU A 750 15.08 -32.71 -30.27
CA LEU A 750 15.81 -33.71 -29.48
C LEU A 750 14.85 -34.71 -28.83
N THR A 751 13.75 -34.22 -28.24
CA THR A 751 12.73 -35.07 -27.59
C THR A 751 12.09 -36.02 -28.60
N GLN A 752 11.72 -35.52 -29.78
CA GLN A 752 11.13 -36.34 -30.84
C GLN A 752 12.10 -37.41 -31.35
N ALA A 753 13.37 -37.04 -31.58
CA ALA A 753 14.40 -37.97 -32.02
C ALA A 753 14.61 -39.10 -31.00
N ILE A 754 14.79 -38.74 -29.72
CA ILE A 754 14.97 -39.73 -28.64
C ILE A 754 13.74 -40.63 -28.51
N ASN A 755 12.52 -40.07 -28.59
CA ASN A 755 11.31 -40.87 -28.53
C ASN A 755 11.21 -41.88 -29.69
N TYR A 756 11.66 -41.49 -30.89
CA TYR A 756 11.74 -42.39 -32.04
C TYR A 756 12.74 -43.53 -31.81
N ASP A 757 13.93 -43.22 -31.28
CA ASP A 757 14.97 -44.21 -30.98
C ASP A 757 14.52 -45.23 -29.92
N LEU A 758 13.60 -44.84 -29.03
CA LEU A 758 13.17 -45.65 -27.89
C LEU A 758 11.91 -46.50 -28.12
N ARG A 759 11.31 -46.49 -29.32
CA ARG A 759 10.01 -47.14 -29.64
C ARG A 759 9.86 -48.60 -29.18
N ASN A 760 10.95 -49.36 -29.07
CA ASN A 760 10.94 -50.78 -28.67
C ASN A 760 11.53 -51.03 -27.26
N THR A 761 11.83 -49.97 -26.52
CA THR A 761 12.48 -50.04 -25.21
C THR A 761 11.50 -49.97 -24.04
N GLY A 762 10.23 -49.62 -24.27
CA GLY A 762 9.24 -49.42 -23.20
C GLY A 762 9.46 -48.14 -22.37
N VAL A 763 10.31 -47.23 -22.85
CA VAL A 763 10.55 -45.90 -22.26
C VAL A 763 9.96 -44.84 -23.18
N VAL A 764 9.25 -43.87 -22.61
CA VAL A 764 8.57 -42.81 -23.37
C VAL A 764 9.22 -41.46 -23.07
N VAL A 765 9.45 -40.66 -24.11
CA VAL A 765 10.00 -39.32 -23.98
C VAL A 765 9.07 -38.32 -24.68
N SER A 766 8.60 -37.33 -23.94
CA SER A 766 7.55 -36.40 -24.40
C SER A 766 7.89 -34.96 -24.07
N SER A 767 7.38 -34.03 -24.87
CA SER A 767 7.48 -32.58 -24.65
C SER A 767 6.12 -32.01 -24.26
N TYR A 768 6.14 -31.05 -23.32
CA TYR A 768 4.93 -30.36 -22.88
C TYR A 768 5.10 -28.84 -22.90
N TYR A 769 4.06 -28.16 -23.39
CA TYR A 769 4.01 -26.71 -23.59
C TYR A 769 2.83 -26.12 -22.81
N PRO A 770 3.05 -25.62 -21.59
CA PRO A 770 2.01 -25.05 -20.75
C PRO A 770 1.63 -23.61 -21.13
N GLY A 771 2.25 -23.02 -22.16
CA GLY A 771 2.04 -21.63 -22.54
C GLY A 771 2.67 -20.65 -21.54
N PRO A 772 2.37 -19.34 -21.66
CA PRO A 772 2.78 -18.34 -20.67
C PRO A 772 2.09 -18.65 -19.34
N LEU A 773 2.79 -19.38 -18.48
CA LEU A 773 2.41 -19.54 -17.09
C LEU A 773 2.71 -18.22 -16.39
N PHE A 774 1.68 -17.62 -15.78
CA PHE A 774 1.85 -16.49 -14.88
C PHE A 774 2.78 -16.89 -13.74
N ARG A 775 4.08 -16.61 -13.92
CA ARG A 775 5.05 -16.63 -12.83
C ARG A 775 4.57 -15.57 -11.85
N SER A 776 4.83 -15.77 -10.56
CA SER A 776 4.52 -14.80 -9.49
C SER A 776 5.10 -13.38 -9.72
N PHE A 777 5.86 -13.19 -10.79
CA PHE A 777 6.57 -11.99 -11.22
C PHE A 777 5.91 -11.21 -12.37
N GLU A 778 4.97 -11.79 -13.12
CA GLU A 778 4.24 -11.08 -14.18
C GLU A 778 2.77 -10.99 -13.78
N LYS A 779 2.35 -9.84 -13.28
CA LYS A 779 0.94 -9.47 -13.24
C LYS A 779 0.82 -8.13 -13.95
N GLU A 780 0.64 -8.19 -15.26
CA GLU A 780 -0.24 -7.34 -16.07
C GLU A 780 0.02 -7.65 -17.56
N GLY A 781 -1.02 -8.11 -18.23
CA GLY A 781 -1.01 -8.53 -19.64
C GLY A 781 -2.36 -9.16 -19.97
N SER A 782 -3.04 -8.56 -20.93
CA SER A 782 -4.48 -8.59 -21.21
C SER A 782 -4.97 -9.89 -21.88
N LEU A 783 -4.83 -11.06 -21.23
CA LEU A 783 -5.43 -12.33 -21.69
C LEU A 783 -6.34 -12.96 -20.62
N SER A 784 -7.63 -13.00 -20.93
CA SER A 784 -8.78 -13.29 -20.06
C SER A 784 -9.00 -14.76 -19.70
N HIS A 785 -7.96 -15.60 -19.70
CA HIS A 785 -8.04 -17.01 -19.31
C HIS A 785 -6.94 -17.36 -18.31
N ALA A 786 -7.21 -17.10 -17.04
CA ALA A 786 -6.43 -17.68 -15.94
C ALA A 786 -6.72 -19.19 -15.89
N TYR A 787 -5.92 -19.98 -16.60
CA TYR A 787 -5.97 -21.43 -16.47
C TYR A 787 -5.50 -21.84 -15.07
N ASP A 788 -6.23 -22.75 -14.42
CA ASP A 788 -5.81 -23.32 -13.14
C ASP A 788 -4.51 -24.12 -13.34
N ILE A 789 -3.47 -23.76 -12.59
CA ILE A 789 -2.14 -24.39 -12.66
C ILE A 789 -2.25 -25.91 -12.43
N LYS A 790 -3.21 -26.35 -11.59
CA LYS A 790 -3.44 -27.78 -11.34
C LYS A 790 -3.96 -28.51 -12.58
N ASP A 791 -4.83 -27.87 -13.36
CA ASP A 791 -5.37 -28.44 -14.60
C ASP A 791 -4.29 -28.52 -15.68
N ILE A 792 -3.43 -27.51 -15.78
CA ILE A 792 -2.28 -27.53 -16.69
C ILE A 792 -1.32 -28.67 -16.32
N ALA A 793 -1.01 -28.84 -15.04
CA ALA A 793 -0.13 -29.91 -14.58
C ALA A 793 -0.74 -31.30 -14.83
N LYS A 794 -2.05 -31.45 -14.60
CA LYS A 794 -2.77 -32.70 -14.85
C LYS A 794 -2.73 -33.09 -16.34
N ARG A 795 -2.98 -32.13 -17.23
CA ARG A 795 -2.87 -32.35 -18.69
C ARG A 795 -1.45 -32.74 -19.11
N GLY A 796 -0.42 -32.09 -18.54
CA GLY A 796 0.97 -32.46 -18.81
C GLY A 796 1.30 -33.90 -18.40
N LEU A 797 0.74 -34.37 -17.30
CA LEU A 797 0.88 -35.75 -16.84
C LEU A 797 0.14 -36.74 -17.77
N GLU A 798 -1.09 -36.41 -18.18
CA GLU A 798 -1.88 -37.21 -19.12
C GLU A 798 -1.16 -37.38 -20.46
N GLU A 799 -0.58 -36.31 -21.01
CA GLU A 799 0.16 -36.33 -22.28
C GLU A 799 1.44 -37.17 -22.18
N MET A 800 2.14 -37.12 -21.04
CA MET A 800 3.28 -38.00 -20.76
C MET A 800 2.90 -39.49 -20.76
N TYR A 801 1.76 -39.86 -20.17
CA TYR A 801 1.30 -41.26 -20.17
C TYR A 801 0.82 -41.72 -21.55
N ASN A 802 0.26 -40.81 -22.36
CA ASN A 802 -0.17 -41.08 -23.72
C ASN A 802 0.99 -41.14 -24.72
N GLY A 803 2.18 -40.66 -24.34
CA GLY A 803 3.36 -40.60 -25.20
C GLY A 803 3.25 -39.57 -26.33
N ASN A 804 2.38 -38.58 -26.16
CA ASN A 804 2.06 -37.56 -27.16
C ASN A 804 2.70 -36.21 -26.80
N GLU A 805 2.78 -35.33 -27.79
CA GLU A 805 3.13 -33.91 -27.58
C GLU A 805 1.91 -33.11 -27.13
N GLY A 806 1.96 -32.61 -25.89
CA GLY A 806 0.89 -31.84 -25.28
C GLY A 806 1.14 -30.33 -25.33
N ALA A 807 0.17 -29.56 -25.83
CA ALA A 807 0.16 -28.11 -25.69
C ALA A 807 -1.16 -27.67 -25.03
N SER A 808 -1.07 -26.85 -23.98
CA SER A 808 -2.25 -26.26 -23.34
C SER A 808 -2.79 -25.04 -24.09
N ASP A 809 -1.94 -24.42 -24.92
CA ASP A 809 -2.29 -23.29 -25.75
C ASP A 809 -3.12 -23.75 -26.95
N SER A 810 -4.31 -23.17 -27.05
CA SER A 810 -5.41 -23.51 -27.94
C SER A 810 -5.03 -24.00 -29.34
N THR A 811 -5.88 -24.88 -29.86
CA THR A 811 -6.03 -25.28 -31.28
C THR A 811 -5.84 -24.15 -32.30
N TRP A 812 -6.04 -22.89 -31.88
CA TRP A 812 -5.78 -21.66 -32.63
C TRP A 812 -4.31 -21.45 -33.02
N SER A 813 -3.36 -21.69 -32.13
CA SER A 813 -1.93 -21.51 -32.41
C SER A 813 -1.41 -22.53 -33.44
N ARG A 814 -1.84 -23.80 -33.31
CA ARG A 814 -1.60 -24.87 -34.28
C ARG A 814 -2.23 -24.55 -35.64
N LEU A 815 -3.49 -24.11 -35.68
CA LEU A 815 -4.19 -23.75 -36.93
C LEU A 815 -3.55 -22.56 -37.64
N VAL A 816 -3.24 -21.48 -36.92
CA VAL A 816 -2.63 -20.28 -37.52
C VAL A 816 -1.22 -20.58 -38.01
N ILE A 817 -0.39 -21.27 -37.23
CA ILE A 817 0.99 -21.52 -37.63
C ILE A 817 1.08 -22.55 -38.77
N CYS A 818 0.30 -23.64 -38.75
CA CYS A 818 0.27 -24.59 -39.85
C CYS A 818 -0.30 -23.97 -41.13
N SER A 819 -1.34 -23.12 -41.04
CA SER A 819 -1.93 -22.46 -42.22
C SER A 819 -0.99 -21.40 -42.81
N LEU A 820 -0.27 -20.65 -41.97
CA LEU A 820 0.74 -19.67 -42.41
C LEU A 820 2.00 -20.35 -42.97
N GLN A 821 2.33 -21.58 -42.54
CA GLN A 821 3.50 -22.33 -43.01
C GLN A 821 3.34 -22.86 -44.44
N SER A 822 2.12 -23.20 -44.87
CA SER A 822 1.89 -23.82 -46.18
C SER A 822 1.68 -22.84 -47.34
N PHE A 823 1.27 -21.59 -47.07
CA PHE A 823 0.82 -20.66 -48.13
C PHE A 823 1.56 -19.32 -48.21
N ILE A 824 2.40 -18.95 -47.22
CA ILE A 824 3.02 -17.62 -47.16
C ILE A 824 4.55 -17.69 -47.16
N PRO A 825 5.25 -16.90 -48.00
CA PRO A 825 6.71 -16.83 -47.99
C PRO A 825 7.29 -16.44 -46.63
N THR A 826 8.40 -17.08 -46.25
CA THR A 826 9.05 -16.95 -44.92
C THR A 826 9.29 -15.51 -44.47
N ARG A 827 9.66 -14.60 -45.38
CA ARG A 827 9.89 -13.17 -45.07
C ARG A 827 8.61 -12.43 -44.66
N VAL A 828 7.51 -12.67 -45.36
CA VAL A 828 6.21 -12.02 -45.07
C VAL A 828 5.64 -12.55 -43.75
N ARG A 829 5.81 -13.86 -43.51
CA ARG A 829 5.43 -14.52 -42.25
C ARG A 829 6.15 -13.91 -41.03
N LEU A 830 7.45 -13.65 -41.14
CA LEU A 830 8.24 -13.05 -40.05
C LEU A 830 7.83 -11.60 -39.76
N GLY A 831 7.47 -10.83 -40.79
CA GLY A 831 6.94 -9.47 -40.64
C GLY A 831 5.55 -9.43 -39.98
N ILE A 832 4.67 -10.36 -40.33
CA ILE A 832 3.34 -10.49 -39.72
C ILE A 832 3.47 -10.92 -38.24
N LEU A 833 4.35 -11.88 -37.94
CA LEU A 833 4.60 -12.32 -36.57
C LEU A 833 5.25 -11.21 -35.72
N SER A 834 6.20 -10.44 -36.27
CA SER A 834 6.76 -9.29 -35.53
C SER A 834 5.70 -8.24 -35.21
N GLY A 835 4.77 -7.97 -36.15
CA GLY A 835 3.65 -7.03 -35.97
C GLY A 835 2.60 -7.51 -34.96
N LEU A 836 2.22 -8.79 -35.02
CA LEU A 836 1.33 -9.41 -34.03
C LEU A 836 1.93 -9.41 -32.63
N GLN A 837 3.24 -9.61 -32.52
CA GLN A 837 3.94 -9.59 -31.24
C GLN A 837 4.07 -8.18 -30.67
N THR A 838 4.21 -7.14 -31.52
CA THR A 838 4.10 -5.74 -31.07
C THR A 838 2.68 -5.41 -30.61
N TRP A 839 1.66 -6.02 -31.21
CA TRP A 839 0.25 -5.80 -30.86
C TRP A 839 -0.18 -6.57 -29.59
N LEU A 840 0.29 -7.82 -29.39
CA LEU A 840 -0.03 -8.66 -28.23
C LEU A 840 0.72 -8.28 -26.94
N TYR A 841 1.86 -7.60 -27.05
CA TYR A 841 2.65 -7.14 -25.90
C TYR A 841 2.68 -5.60 -25.78
N GLY A 842 2.02 -4.88 -26.71
CA GLY A 842 1.73 -3.45 -26.63
C GLY A 842 0.34 -3.11 -26.07
N LEU A 843 -0.37 -4.14 -25.59
CA LEU A 843 -1.62 -4.14 -24.83
C LEU A 843 -1.40 -4.93 -23.53
#